data_AF-A0A834H633-F1
#
_entry.id   AF-A0A834H633-F1
#
_cell.length_a   1.000
_cell.length_b   1.000
_cell.length_c   1.000
_cell.angle_alpha   90.00
_cell.angle_beta   90.00
_cell.angle_gamma   90.00
#
_symmetry.space_group_name_H-M   'P 1'
#
loop_
_entity.id
_entity.type
_entity.pdbx_description
1 polymer ?
#
loop_
_entity_poly.entity_id
_entity_poly.type
_entity_poly.pdbx_seq_one_letter_code
_entity_poly.pdbx_strand_id
1 'polypeptide(L)'
;MATHPISVTMENVDQSEEGYDAIVVGSGYGGSVAACRMSMAGIKVCLVEKGRRWESKDFPTDSLKILSAVRVENQNLGLYEQDDSLAAVACGLGGGSLVNAGVMIPTPLRARRNPKWPREWERDWESCEASASAMLRVQSVPTKFPNAKVMEQIVGEEFEETSHGPVKLSVTFDIEDKPNRSLENQGMGSCLACGNCLAGCPYNAKNSTDKTYLVSAVQAGCTIKTGCQVQFVTENPDYISKQGGKNERKTPRWRVFLNEIDYLTSDFVILSAGVFGTAQILFQSQLRGLKLSETLGSGFSCNGNAVAYVAGSPAPLNAYGLSKSNFSEIPFQERPGPSISSSYTSSMGFTIQSAVLPRAYPDLLFKGIATYGWPYSPWFLHGVVDKLRHILGLKACNAMILNAMGYDQSDGKITFDKDTNKICFSPPHDRLLSRKIKSFQKLTKKVGGILFVSRYRSTSVHLLGGCNASSDPSSGVCNPNGQVFDRRSPTSSVLPGLYICDASLLPCSVGINPCLTIATLSEHISRHLVQDILQYKSKESTTFGENFGGQKPGSITSMNLEWSLDPTVVFKETMRGYVGGMPCSAYLKLQMSSNTRTWTEVDQKSSILGVSYPLLRGKVGGYVEFKALEVGELHIIDGEVDLCAVDERTPYTQYMRYRLLLAASSGSRYVLEGKKVMNPYLFGLYAWRETTTMHVTFNKVVMNDAKEEGVKLKGKLCISMTELLKCLISLKGNARGSFVSLLLLTFFRTYISQVPRGSRKEFNPLKLHQKPYPNSTLHEIQTEDGFTISCQQWKCNENTLRVEEGENKLSPVLLINGYATESYWLPTESNDLVRTLLDEGHETWLLQPRLHPLNSSNNFTIEDIARFDIPSVINTIRYLHGPMVKIHVVAHCVGGLAIHMALMGGHVSAAHIASLCCTNSSMFFKLNASSRFKMWLPLIPMSMVILGKNTILPLFETSNATPRQRLLKSIARLVPRYERCTCDECEVVSGVFGNAFWHGNISPTLHYWLNKQNLPHLPMGAFPHLRKICNTGYIVDHNGENSYLIHPERMALPTLYLSGGRTLLVTPHTSFLANNYMKMHQPGFRHERVVVEGFGHSDLLIGEESSTKVFPHILTHIRLAEEDKKSVTDGERTKYNQEALAWGDDPFVDGNGGILSYFTPSFTIWLLLLLLLVNVVWVLW
;
A
#
# COMPACT_ATOMS: atom_id res chain seq x y z
N MET A 1 -10.55 -38.60 -47.92
CA MET A 1 -9.57 -37.57 -47.49
C MET A 1 -10.31 -36.63 -46.56
N ALA A 2 -9.93 -36.57 -45.28
CA ALA A 2 -10.65 -35.82 -44.27
C ALA A 2 -10.03 -34.42 -44.11
N THR A 3 -10.83 -33.37 -44.29
CA THR A 3 -10.43 -31.98 -44.08
C THR A 3 -10.59 -31.62 -42.61
N HIS A 4 -9.48 -31.30 -41.94
CA HIS A 4 -9.52 -30.76 -40.59
C HIS A 4 -10.05 -29.31 -40.63
N PRO A 5 -11.03 -28.93 -39.80
CA PRO A 5 -11.43 -27.54 -39.67
C PRO A 5 -10.30 -26.74 -39.02
N ILE A 6 -10.09 -25.49 -39.45
CA ILE A 6 -9.14 -24.58 -38.81
C ILE A 6 -9.70 -24.22 -37.43
N SER A 7 -9.31 -24.98 -36.40
CA SER A 7 -9.49 -24.55 -35.03
C SER A 7 -8.64 -23.30 -34.80
N VAL A 8 -9.26 -22.23 -34.32
CA VAL A 8 -8.54 -21.19 -33.58
C VAL A 8 -8.09 -21.84 -32.27
N THR A 9 -6.98 -22.56 -32.33
CA THR A 9 -6.31 -23.10 -31.15
C THR A 9 -5.98 -21.93 -30.26
N MET A 10 -6.49 -21.97 -29.03
CA MET A 10 -5.90 -21.20 -27.97
C MET A 10 -4.52 -21.80 -27.73
N GLU A 11 -3.49 -21.23 -28.36
CA GLU A 11 -2.17 -21.31 -27.78
C GLU A 11 -2.28 -20.66 -26.41
N ASN A 12 -2.15 -21.48 -25.35
CA ASN A 12 -1.66 -20.97 -24.08
C ASN A 12 -0.23 -20.52 -24.35
N VAL A 13 -0.08 -19.30 -24.88
CA VAL A 13 1.21 -18.67 -25.12
C VAL A 13 1.91 -18.60 -23.76
N ASP A 14 3.03 -19.30 -23.67
CA ASP A 14 3.85 -19.36 -22.47
C ASP A 14 4.14 -17.94 -21.95
N GLN A 15 4.00 -17.75 -20.65
CA GLN A 15 4.23 -16.44 -20.02
C GLN A 15 5.72 -16.12 -19.97
N SER A 16 6.27 -15.59 -21.07
CA SER A 16 7.51 -14.83 -21.02
C SER A 16 7.28 -13.54 -20.22
N GLU A 17 8.24 -13.17 -19.36
CA GLU A 17 8.19 -11.98 -18.50
C GLU A 17 8.35 -10.64 -19.27
N GLU A 18 8.09 -10.64 -20.57
CA GLU A 18 8.20 -9.46 -21.41
C GLU A 18 6.90 -8.64 -21.37
N GLY A 19 6.95 -7.49 -20.71
CA GLY A 19 5.84 -6.55 -20.59
C GLY A 19 5.21 -6.12 -21.92
N TYR A 20 3.98 -5.60 -21.84
CA TYR A 20 3.25 -5.08 -23.01
C TYR A 20 3.63 -3.61 -23.25
N ASP A 21 3.72 -3.21 -24.52
CA ASP A 21 3.88 -1.80 -24.87
C ASP A 21 2.63 -1.00 -24.47
N ALA A 22 1.47 -1.56 -24.80
CA ALA A 22 0.17 -0.92 -24.66
C ALA A 22 -0.89 -1.89 -24.08
N ILE A 23 -1.69 -1.39 -23.14
CA ILE A 23 -2.88 -2.08 -22.63
C ILE A 23 -4.13 -1.34 -23.09
N VAL A 24 -5.05 -2.07 -23.72
CA VAL A 24 -6.37 -1.57 -24.12
C VAL A 24 -7.42 -2.10 -23.15
N VAL A 25 -8.20 -1.21 -22.54
CA VAL A 25 -9.22 -1.56 -21.56
C VAL A 25 -10.60 -1.46 -22.19
N GLY A 26 -11.24 -2.61 -22.41
CA GLY A 26 -12.56 -2.73 -23.04
C GLY A 26 -12.50 -3.06 -24.54
N SER A 27 -13.40 -3.94 -24.98
CA SER A 27 -13.45 -4.49 -26.34
C SER A 27 -14.57 -3.90 -27.23
N GLY A 28 -15.07 -2.71 -26.88
CA GLY A 28 -16.06 -1.99 -27.68
C GLY A 28 -15.52 -1.51 -29.03
N TYR A 29 -16.27 -0.65 -29.71
CA TYR A 29 -15.87 -0.09 -31.01
C TYR A 29 -14.46 0.51 -30.99
N GLY A 30 -14.17 1.42 -30.04
CA GLY A 30 -12.88 2.11 -30.05
C GLY A 30 -11.68 1.27 -29.61
N GLY A 31 -11.82 0.49 -28.54
CA GLY A 31 -10.78 -0.45 -28.09
C GLY A 31 -10.46 -1.52 -29.15
N SER A 32 -11.46 -2.00 -29.90
CA SER A 32 -11.22 -2.91 -31.02
C SER A 32 -10.43 -2.24 -32.14
N VAL A 33 -10.76 -0.99 -32.50
CA VAL A 33 -10.02 -0.21 -33.50
C VAL A 33 -8.58 0.05 -33.04
N ALA A 34 -8.40 0.55 -31.81
CA ALA A 34 -7.11 0.87 -31.23
C ALA A 34 -6.19 -0.35 -31.14
N ALA A 35 -6.69 -1.48 -30.63
CA ALA A 35 -5.92 -2.73 -30.58
C ALA A 35 -5.54 -3.20 -32.00
N CYS A 36 -6.47 -3.18 -32.95
CA CYS A 36 -6.21 -3.57 -34.33
C CYS A 36 -5.13 -2.70 -34.98
N ARG A 37 -5.22 -1.37 -34.87
CA ARG A 37 -4.27 -0.45 -35.51
C ARG A 37 -2.89 -0.48 -34.86
N MET A 38 -2.82 -0.60 -33.54
CA MET A 38 -1.54 -0.77 -32.84
C MET A 38 -0.87 -2.10 -33.19
N SER A 39 -1.58 -3.23 -33.14
CA SER A 39 -1.01 -4.54 -33.49
C SER A 39 -0.58 -4.62 -34.96
N MET A 40 -1.37 -4.06 -35.88
CA MET A 40 -0.95 -3.94 -37.30
C MET A 40 0.32 -3.08 -37.50
N ALA A 41 0.65 -2.20 -36.54
CA ALA A 41 1.90 -1.42 -36.53
C ALA A 41 3.06 -2.11 -35.78
N GLY A 42 2.91 -3.39 -35.40
CA GLY A 42 3.94 -4.16 -34.70
C GLY A 42 4.07 -3.87 -33.20
N ILE A 43 3.05 -3.25 -32.59
CA ILE A 43 3.04 -2.93 -31.15
C ILE A 43 2.50 -4.13 -30.36
N LYS A 44 3.16 -4.49 -29.25
CA LYS A 44 2.79 -5.60 -28.37
C LYS A 44 1.62 -5.18 -27.46
N VAL A 45 0.40 -5.46 -27.92
CA VAL A 45 -0.86 -5.04 -27.26
C VAL A 45 -1.45 -6.16 -26.41
N CYS A 46 -1.91 -5.82 -25.19
CA CYS A 46 -2.88 -6.62 -24.44
C CYS A 46 -4.23 -5.91 -24.35
N LEU A 47 -5.30 -6.53 -24.86
CA LEU A 47 -6.67 -6.08 -24.64
C LEU A 47 -7.28 -6.83 -23.45
N VAL A 48 -7.90 -6.08 -22.54
CA VAL A 48 -8.53 -6.59 -21.32
C VAL A 48 -10.03 -6.29 -21.35
N GLU A 49 -10.88 -7.31 -21.19
CA GLU A 49 -12.33 -7.23 -21.27
C GLU A 49 -12.99 -7.83 -20.02
N LYS A 50 -13.92 -7.09 -19.40
CA LYS A 50 -14.68 -7.50 -18.21
C LYS A 50 -15.60 -8.69 -18.51
N GLY A 51 -16.27 -8.68 -19.66
CA GLY A 51 -17.19 -9.73 -20.06
C GLY A 51 -16.49 -10.96 -20.62
N ARG A 52 -17.29 -11.99 -20.91
CA ARG A 52 -16.84 -13.22 -21.58
C ARG A 52 -16.88 -13.09 -23.11
N ARG A 53 -16.23 -14.03 -23.81
CA ARG A 53 -16.52 -14.29 -25.23
C ARG A 53 -17.93 -14.88 -25.39
N TRP A 54 -18.63 -14.47 -26.45
CA TRP A 54 -19.94 -14.98 -26.83
C TRP A 54 -19.84 -15.69 -28.19
N GLU A 55 -20.38 -16.90 -28.28
CA GLU A 55 -20.57 -17.60 -29.57
C GLU A 55 -21.99 -17.39 -30.12
N SER A 56 -22.19 -17.69 -31.41
CA SER A 56 -23.50 -17.61 -32.06
C SER A 56 -24.58 -18.41 -31.31
N LYS A 57 -24.24 -19.63 -30.87
CA LYS A 57 -25.13 -20.53 -30.11
C LYS A 57 -25.56 -20.00 -28.74
N ASP A 58 -24.80 -19.04 -28.19
CA ASP A 58 -25.02 -18.50 -26.84
C ASP A 58 -26.08 -17.40 -26.81
N PHE A 59 -26.34 -16.73 -27.94
CA PHE A 59 -27.26 -15.59 -27.98
C PHE A 59 -28.71 -16.04 -27.73
N PRO A 60 -29.48 -15.31 -26.90
CA PRO A 60 -30.86 -15.65 -26.59
C PRO A 60 -31.76 -15.79 -27.83
N THR A 61 -32.43 -16.94 -27.91
CA THR A 61 -33.44 -17.30 -28.93
C THR A 61 -34.87 -17.35 -28.37
N ASP A 62 -34.98 -17.29 -27.05
CA ASP A 62 -36.20 -17.51 -26.26
C ASP A 62 -36.11 -16.76 -24.93
N SER A 63 -37.25 -16.64 -24.24
CA SER A 63 -37.37 -15.83 -23.03
C SER A 63 -36.73 -16.41 -21.77
N LEU A 64 -36.45 -17.71 -21.72
CA LEU A 64 -35.72 -18.28 -20.59
C LEU A 64 -34.23 -17.97 -20.71
N LYS A 65 -33.67 -18.10 -21.91
CA LYS A 65 -32.28 -17.70 -22.20
C LYS A 65 -32.04 -16.20 -22.04
N ILE A 66 -33.01 -15.34 -22.36
CA ILE A 66 -32.80 -13.90 -22.16
C ILE A 66 -32.81 -13.52 -20.68
N LEU A 67 -33.62 -14.19 -19.85
CA LEU A 67 -33.63 -13.94 -18.40
C LEU A 67 -32.35 -14.43 -17.71
N SER A 68 -31.67 -15.46 -18.23
CA SER A 68 -30.36 -15.88 -17.72
C SER A 68 -29.18 -15.07 -18.29
N ALA A 69 -29.34 -14.47 -19.48
CA ALA A 69 -28.37 -13.54 -20.07
C ALA A 69 -28.48 -12.12 -19.48
N VAL A 70 -29.71 -11.65 -19.21
CA VAL A 70 -30.01 -10.37 -18.56
C VAL A 70 -29.98 -10.55 -17.05
N ARG A 71 -28.76 -10.50 -16.50
CA ARG A 71 -28.55 -10.29 -15.07
C ARG A 71 -29.00 -8.86 -14.73
N VAL A 72 -29.60 -8.63 -13.57
CA VAL A 72 -29.94 -7.28 -13.07
C VAL A 72 -28.99 -6.96 -11.91
N GLU A 73 -28.25 -5.87 -12.00
CA GLU A 73 -27.15 -5.60 -11.07
C GLU A 73 -27.59 -4.99 -9.73
N ASN A 74 -27.78 -5.87 -8.74
CA ASN A 74 -26.92 -5.76 -7.55
C ASN A 74 -25.61 -6.58 -7.69
N GLN A 75 -25.58 -7.54 -8.65
CA GLN A 75 -24.43 -8.02 -9.45
C GLN A 75 -24.95 -8.91 -10.62
N ASN A 76 -24.49 -8.87 -11.87
CA ASN A 76 -23.53 -7.95 -12.51
C ASN A 76 -23.88 -7.73 -14.02
N LEU A 77 -24.36 -6.53 -14.39
CA LEU A 77 -24.80 -6.08 -15.72
C LEU A 77 -25.26 -4.60 -15.69
N GLY A 78 -24.80 -3.79 -16.64
CA GLY A 78 -25.04 -2.35 -16.66
C GLY A 78 -26.40 -1.89 -17.16
N LEU A 79 -27.47 -2.20 -16.42
CA LEU A 79 -28.70 -1.40 -16.40
C LEU A 79 -28.56 -0.38 -15.25
N TYR A 80 -28.46 0.90 -15.60
CA TYR A 80 -28.36 2.00 -14.65
C TYR A 80 -29.69 2.76 -14.64
N GLU A 81 -30.48 2.54 -13.59
CA GLU A 81 -31.69 3.31 -13.29
C GLU A 81 -31.35 4.37 -12.25
N GLN A 82 -31.59 5.64 -12.56
CA GLN A 82 -31.43 6.75 -11.63
C GLN A 82 -32.39 7.88 -11.97
N ASP A 83 -33.08 8.39 -10.95
CA ASP A 83 -34.19 9.33 -11.07
C ASP A 83 -35.18 8.87 -12.17
N ASP A 84 -35.65 9.78 -13.02
CA ASP A 84 -36.47 9.48 -14.18
C ASP A 84 -35.64 9.08 -15.42
N SER A 85 -34.58 8.27 -15.27
CA SER A 85 -33.74 7.84 -16.40
C SER A 85 -33.19 6.42 -16.32
N LEU A 86 -33.10 5.79 -17.49
CA LEU A 86 -32.58 4.45 -17.69
C LEU A 86 -31.49 4.44 -18.77
N ALA A 87 -30.33 3.88 -18.43
CA ALA A 87 -29.22 3.66 -19.35
C ALA A 87 -28.85 2.18 -19.39
N ALA A 88 -28.62 1.61 -20.58
CA ALA A 88 -28.25 0.21 -20.73
C ALA A 88 -26.95 0.04 -21.55
N VAL A 89 -26.02 -0.77 -21.03
CA VAL A 89 -24.74 -1.08 -21.68
C VAL A 89 -24.50 -2.60 -21.79
N ALA A 90 -23.77 -3.00 -22.83
CA ALA A 90 -23.42 -4.39 -23.09
C ALA A 90 -22.06 -4.76 -22.46
N CYS A 91 -21.91 -6.03 -22.05
CA CYS A 91 -20.69 -6.56 -21.44
C CYS A 91 -20.30 -7.90 -22.09
N GLY A 92 -19.11 -7.98 -22.68
CA GLY A 92 -18.67 -9.12 -23.49
C GLY A 92 -17.66 -8.72 -24.56
N LEU A 93 -16.89 -9.69 -25.07
CA LEU A 93 -15.86 -9.47 -26.09
C LEU A 93 -16.49 -8.96 -27.41
N GLY A 94 -16.35 -7.67 -27.69
CA GLY A 94 -17.01 -6.93 -28.78
C GLY A 94 -17.95 -5.81 -28.30
N GLY A 95 -18.19 -5.71 -27.00
CA GLY A 95 -19.01 -4.68 -26.35
C GLY A 95 -20.40 -4.49 -26.97
N GLY A 96 -20.81 -3.23 -27.16
CA GLY A 96 -22.10 -2.88 -27.75
C GLY A 96 -22.35 -3.42 -29.16
N SER A 97 -21.30 -3.76 -29.92
CA SER A 97 -21.45 -4.33 -31.27
C SER A 97 -22.11 -5.72 -31.24
N LEU A 98 -22.00 -6.46 -30.12
CA LEU A 98 -22.63 -7.77 -29.94
C LEU A 98 -24.16 -7.70 -29.96
N VAL A 99 -24.77 -6.63 -29.43
CA VAL A 99 -26.22 -6.53 -29.20
C VAL A 99 -26.90 -5.31 -29.83
N ASN A 100 -26.18 -4.43 -30.52
CA ASN A 100 -26.82 -3.36 -31.30
C ASN A 100 -27.52 -3.90 -32.58
N ALA A 101 -28.33 -3.05 -33.22
CA ALA A 101 -28.97 -3.38 -34.51
C ALA A 101 -27.99 -3.36 -35.72
N GLY A 102 -26.72 -3.02 -35.52
CA GLY A 102 -25.71 -2.92 -36.58
C GLY A 102 -25.86 -1.71 -37.51
N VAL A 103 -26.67 -0.71 -37.17
CA VAL A 103 -26.92 0.49 -38.02
C VAL A 103 -25.66 1.36 -38.14
N MET A 104 -25.27 1.68 -39.38
CA MET A 104 -24.06 2.45 -39.72
C MET A 104 -24.44 3.63 -40.63
N ILE A 105 -24.85 4.73 -40.01
CA ILE A 105 -25.20 5.99 -40.69
C ILE A 105 -24.01 6.95 -40.61
N PRO A 106 -23.59 7.61 -41.71
CA PRO A 106 -22.58 8.66 -41.72
C PRO A 106 -22.83 9.77 -40.70
N THR A 107 -21.75 10.36 -40.19
CA THR A 107 -21.87 11.36 -39.11
C THR A 107 -22.46 12.68 -39.65
N PRO A 108 -23.63 13.16 -39.16
CA PRO A 108 -24.31 14.30 -39.77
C PRO A 108 -23.50 15.59 -39.69
N LEU A 109 -23.49 16.38 -40.77
CA LEU A 109 -22.86 17.71 -40.80
C LEU A 109 -23.34 18.63 -39.67
N ARG A 110 -24.58 18.45 -39.19
CA ARG A 110 -25.13 19.19 -38.04
C ARG A 110 -24.41 18.89 -36.72
N ALA A 111 -23.98 17.64 -36.52
CA ALA A 111 -23.18 17.26 -35.35
C ALA A 111 -21.74 17.79 -35.48
N ARG A 112 -21.12 17.61 -36.65
CA ARG A 112 -19.76 18.10 -36.98
C ARG A 112 -19.61 19.63 -36.92
N ARG A 113 -20.71 20.38 -37.13
CA ARG A 113 -20.77 21.85 -36.98
C ARG A 113 -21.13 22.33 -35.57
N ASN A 114 -21.28 21.45 -34.58
CA ASN A 114 -21.52 21.87 -33.20
C ASN A 114 -20.29 22.63 -32.66
N PRO A 115 -20.43 23.77 -31.96
CA PRO A 115 -19.28 24.48 -31.39
C PRO A 115 -18.42 23.65 -30.41
N LYS A 116 -18.98 22.59 -29.81
CA LYS A 116 -18.24 21.65 -28.96
C LYS A 116 -17.40 20.64 -29.75
N TRP A 117 -17.61 20.48 -31.06
CA TRP A 117 -16.91 19.50 -31.90
C TRP A 117 -15.47 19.96 -32.20
N PRO A 118 -14.42 19.17 -31.86
CA PRO A 118 -13.04 19.49 -32.17
C PRO A 118 -12.83 19.66 -33.68
N ARG A 119 -12.26 20.81 -34.08
CA ARG A 119 -11.99 21.14 -35.49
C ARG A 119 -10.89 20.26 -36.08
N GLU A 120 -10.04 19.72 -35.20
CA GLU A 120 -8.91 18.87 -35.50
C GLU A 120 -9.33 17.55 -36.15
N TRP A 121 -10.50 17.01 -35.76
CA TRP A 121 -11.09 15.77 -36.27
C TRP A 121 -11.57 15.90 -37.73
N GLU A 122 -11.94 17.10 -38.17
CA GLU A 122 -12.42 17.34 -39.53
C GLU A 122 -11.33 17.16 -40.60
N ARG A 123 -10.04 17.14 -40.21
CA ARG A 123 -8.90 17.06 -41.13
C ARG A 123 -8.80 15.73 -41.88
N ASP A 124 -9.22 14.62 -41.27
CA ASP A 124 -9.16 13.28 -41.88
C ASP A 124 -10.43 12.45 -41.66
N TRP A 125 -11.51 13.07 -41.16
CA TRP A 125 -12.79 12.41 -40.83
C TRP A 125 -13.30 11.46 -41.92
N GLU A 126 -13.31 11.92 -43.17
CA GLU A 126 -13.85 11.14 -44.30
C GLU A 126 -12.99 9.92 -44.64
N SER A 127 -11.67 10.03 -44.48
CA SER A 127 -10.74 8.90 -44.59
C SER A 127 -10.93 7.88 -43.46
N CYS A 128 -11.13 8.37 -42.23
CA CYS A 128 -11.45 7.55 -41.08
C CYS A 128 -12.81 6.85 -41.22
N GLU A 129 -13.84 7.53 -41.73
CA GLU A 129 -15.20 6.99 -41.91
C GLU A 129 -15.23 5.93 -43.02
N ALA A 130 -14.46 6.14 -44.10
CA ALA A 130 -14.26 5.14 -45.15
C ALA A 130 -13.52 3.89 -44.62
N SER A 131 -12.45 4.08 -43.84
CA SER A 131 -11.70 3.00 -43.19
C SER A 131 -12.59 2.18 -42.24
N ALA A 132 -13.36 2.86 -41.39
CA ALA A 132 -14.30 2.23 -40.47
C ALA A 132 -15.40 1.45 -41.22
N SER A 133 -15.96 2.04 -42.28
CA SER A 133 -16.99 1.40 -43.11
C SER A 133 -16.47 0.14 -43.82
N ALA A 134 -15.22 0.15 -44.28
CA ALA A 134 -14.58 -1.00 -44.90
C ALA A 134 -14.33 -2.14 -43.91
N MET A 135 -13.75 -1.84 -42.73
CA MET A 135 -13.47 -2.83 -41.69
C MET A 135 -14.75 -3.46 -41.11
N LEU A 136 -15.80 -2.66 -40.91
CA LEU A 136 -17.12 -3.12 -40.45
C LEU A 136 -17.93 -3.83 -41.54
N ARG A 137 -17.41 -3.86 -42.78
CA ARG A 137 -18.06 -4.51 -43.95
C ARG A 137 -19.50 -4.03 -44.12
N VAL A 138 -19.66 -2.70 -44.16
CA VAL A 138 -20.98 -2.06 -44.23
C VAL A 138 -21.67 -2.37 -45.55
N GLN A 139 -22.89 -2.91 -45.49
CA GLN A 139 -23.72 -3.26 -46.64
C GLN A 139 -25.08 -2.55 -46.57
N SER A 140 -25.63 -2.21 -47.74
CA SER A 140 -27.02 -1.77 -47.85
C SER A 140 -27.98 -2.93 -47.59
N VAL A 141 -29.11 -2.66 -46.93
CA VAL A 141 -30.20 -3.65 -46.81
C VAL A 141 -30.70 -4.02 -48.22
N PRO A 142 -30.76 -5.32 -48.59
CA PRO A 142 -31.02 -5.74 -49.98
C PRO A 142 -32.49 -5.63 -50.42
N THR A 143 -33.44 -5.46 -49.50
CA THR A 143 -34.86 -5.38 -49.80
C THR A 143 -35.63 -4.59 -48.74
N LYS A 144 -36.76 -3.98 -49.11
CA LYS A 144 -37.65 -3.30 -48.16
C LYS A 144 -38.52 -4.33 -47.44
N PHE A 145 -38.22 -4.60 -46.16
CA PHE A 145 -39.02 -5.49 -45.30
C PHE A 145 -40.38 -4.86 -44.89
N PRO A 146 -41.38 -5.64 -44.42
CA PRO A 146 -42.75 -5.14 -44.20
C PRO A 146 -42.84 -3.89 -43.31
N ASN A 147 -42.15 -3.89 -42.17
CA ASN A 147 -42.11 -2.73 -41.25
C ASN A 147 -41.60 -1.46 -41.95
N ALA A 148 -40.55 -1.58 -42.78
CA ALA A 148 -40.01 -0.47 -43.55
C ALA A 148 -40.99 0.06 -44.61
N LYS A 149 -41.70 -0.84 -45.32
CA LYS A 149 -42.75 -0.44 -46.29
C LYS A 149 -43.86 0.36 -45.62
N VAL A 150 -44.32 -0.08 -44.45
CA VAL A 150 -45.38 0.61 -43.68
C VAL A 150 -44.90 1.96 -43.18
N MET A 151 -43.69 2.06 -42.64
CA MET A 151 -43.13 3.34 -42.18
C MET A 151 -42.98 4.34 -43.33
N GLU A 152 -42.47 3.92 -44.49
CA GLU A 152 -42.32 4.77 -45.67
C GLU A 152 -43.64 5.42 -46.11
N GLN A 153 -44.73 4.64 -46.19
CA GLN A 153 -46.07 5.12 -46.52
C GLN A 153 -46.64 6.12 -45.50
N ILE A 154 -46.20 6.03 -44.24
CA ILE A 154 -46.79 6.72 -43.09
C ILE A 154 -46.03 7.99 -42.72
N VAL A 155 -44.74 8.04 -43.02
CA VAL A 155 -43.83 9.12 -42.62
C VAL A 155 -44.12 10.42 -43.41
N GLY A 156 -44.13 10.38 -44.75
CA GLY A 156 -44.58 11.49 -45.62
C GLY A 156 -43.84 12.83 -45.47
N GLU A 157 -44.40 13.91 -46.03
CA GLU A 157 -43.78 15.25 -46.17
C GLU A 157 -43.24 15.90 -44.87
N GLU A 158 -43.60 15.42 -43.67
CA GLU A 158 -43.08 15.96 -42.40
C GLU A 158 -41.63 15.52 -42.08
N PHE A 159 -41.09 14.55 -42.83
CA PHE A 159 -39.74 14.02 -42.63
C PHE A 159 -39.02 13.92 -43.97
N GLU A 160 -37.78 14.39 -44.01
CA GLU A 160 -36.93 14.20 -45.17
C GLU A 160 -36.35 12.78 -45.14
N GLU A 161 -36.39 12.09 -46.27
CA GLU A 161 -35.70 10.81 -46.43
C GLU A 161 -34.19 11.07 -46.51
N THR A 162 -33.55 11.17 -45.34
CA THR A 162 -32.10 11.38 -45.25
C THR A 162 -31.36 10.16 -45.80
N SER A 163 -30.92 10.29 -47.05
CA SER A 163 -30.37 9.30 -47.99
C SER A 163 -31.44 8.79 -48.97
N HIS A 164 -31.24 9.09 -50.26
CA HIS A 164 -32.00 8.49 -51.39
C HIS A 164 -31.64 7.01 -51.61
N GLY A 165 -31.58 6.20 -50.55
CA GLY A 165 -31.13 4.82 -50.62
C GLY A 165 -31.32 4.03 -49.32
N PRO A 166 -31.30 2.68 -49.40
CA PRO A 166 -31.54 1.80 -48.27
C PRO A 166 -30.57 2.01 -47.11
N VAL A 167 -31.05 1.74 -45.89
CA VAL A 167 -30.25 1.80 -44.66
C VAL A 167 -29.01 0.90 -44.77
N LYS A 168 -27.89 1.39 -44.26
CA LYS A 168 -26.61 0.69 -44.22
C LYS A 168 -26.39 0.00 -42.88
N LEU A 169 -26.02 -1.28 -42.91
CA LEU A 169 -25.83 -2.15 -41.75
C LEU A 169 -24.48 -2.87 -41.77
N SER A 170 -23.93 -3.13 -40.59
CA SER A 170 -22.77 -3.97 -40.30
C SER A 170 -23.18 -5.45 -40.26
N VAL A 171 -23.78 -5.94 -41.36
CA VAL A 171 -24.41 -7.27 -41.47
C VAL A 171 -24.09 -7.84 -42.85
N THR A 172 -23.79 -9.14 -42.92
CA THR A 172 -23.56 -9.85 -44.18
C THR A 172 -24.88 -10.35 -44.77
N PHE A 173 -25.18 -9.93 -45.99
CA PHE A 173 -26.29 -10.42 -46.81
C PHE A 173 -25.74 -11.22 -47.99
N ASP A 174 -26.32 -12.40 -48.23
CA ASP A 174 -26.12 -13.09 -49.50
C ASP A 174 -27.03 -12.41 -50.53
N ILE A 175 -26.39 -11.73 -51.48
CA ILE A 175 -27.04 -11.22 -52.69
C ILE A 175 -26.56 -12.13 -53.81
N GLU A 176 -27.50 -12.81 -54.47
CA GLU A 176 -27.25 -13.60 -55.68
C GLU A 176 -26.80 -12.67 -56.81
N ASP A 177 -25.49 -12.36 -56.86
CA ASP A 177 -24.70 -12.17 -58.09
C ASP A 177 -23.26 -11.75 -57.77
N LYS A 178 -22.34 -12.73 -57.75
CA LYS A 178 -20.93 -12.57 -58.20
C LYS A 178 -20.17 -13.91 -58.19
N PRO A 179 -20.03 -14.59 -59.33
CA PRO A 179 -19.16 -15.76 -59.46
C PRO A 179 -17.70 -15.30 -59.59
N ASN A 180 -17.07 -14.94 -58.47
CA ASN A 180 -15.61 -15.01 -58.21
C ASN A 180 -15.24 -14.23 -56.93
N ARG A 181 -15.19 -14.93 -55.79
CA ARG A 181 -14.31 -14.57 -54.67
C ARG A 181 -13.65 -15.82 -54.11
N SER A 182 -12.49 -16.13 -54.70
CA SER A 182 -11.54 -17.12 -54.22
C SER A 182 -10.89 -16.63 -52.91
N LEU A 183 -11.53 -16.93 -51.79
CA LEU A 183 -10.94 -17.04 -50.45
C LEU A 183 -12.02 -17.66 -49.55
N GLU A 184 -11.78 -18.88 -49.07
CA GLU A 184 -12.76 -19.65 -48.29
C GLU A 184 -13.07 -18.96 -46.95
N ASN A 185 -14.19 -18.24 -46.87
CA ASN A 185 -14.71 -17.67 -45.63
C ASN A 185 -15.32 -18.77 -44.74
N GLN A 186 -14.48 -19.66 -44.21
CA GLN A 186 -14.90 -20.73 -43.31
C GLN A 186 -15.48 -20.15 -41.99
N GLY A 187 -16.80 -20.00 -41.93
CA GLY A 187 -17.56 -19.79 -40.68
C GLY A 187 -18.51 -18.59 -40.61
N MET A 188 -18.49 -17.63 -41.54
CA MET A 188 -19.47 -16.54 -41.54
C MET A 188 -20.80 -16.97 -42.17
N GLY A 189 -21.90 -16.75 -41.45
CA GLY A 189 -23.26 -16.98 -41.96
C GLY A 189 -23.85 -15.70 -42.56
N SER A 190 -24.93 -15.85 -43.34
CA SER A 190 -25.67 -14.73 -43.92
C SER A 190 -26.95 -14.40 -43.16
N CYS A 191 -27.43 -13.17 -43.33
CA CYS A 191 -28.58 -12.68 -42.58
C CYS A 191 -29.87 -13.40 -42.99
N LEU A 192 -30.52 -14.08 -42.04
CA LEU A 192 -31.79 -14.79 -42.28
C LEU A 192 -33.04 -13.91 -42.09
N ALA A 193 -32.89 -12.58 -41.90
CA ALA A 193 -33.98 -11.63 -41.63
C ALA A 193 -34.86 -11.99 -40.40
N CYS A 194 -34.25 -12.55 -39.35
CA CYS A 194 -34.94 -13.13 -38.20
C CYS A 194 -35.40 -12.15 -37.09
N GLY A 195 -35.06 -10.86 -37.19
CA GLY A 195 -35.38 -9.85 -36.16
C GLY A 195 -34.56 -9.88 -34.88
N ASN A 196 -33.60 -10.80 -34.71
CA ASN A 196 -32.97 -11.04 -33.39
C ASN A 196 -31.78 -10.12 -33.01
N CYS A 197 -31.42 -9.13 -33.84
CA CYS A 197 -30.16 -8.39 -33.71
C CYS A 197 -29.96 -7.72 -32.34
N LEU A 198 -31.04 -7.23 -31.72
CA LEU A 198 -31.03 -6.57 -30.40
C LEU A 198 -30.80 -7.54 -29.20
N ALA A 199 -30.95 -8.85 -29.41
CA ALA A 199 -30.54 -9.88 -28.45
C ALA A 199 -29.17 -10.51 -28.81
N GLY A 200 -28.53 -10.03 -29.87
CA GLY A 200 -27.37 -10.65 -30.51
C GLY A 200 -27.75 -11.67 -31.59
N CYS A 201 -26.81 -11.95 -32.50
CA CYS A 201 -27.09 -12.69 -33.74
C CYS A 201 -26.76 -14.19 -33.62
N PRO A 202 -27.76 -15.08 -33.54
CA PRO A 202 -27.52 -16.52 -33.38
C PRO A 202 -27.09 -17.25 -34.66
N TYR A 203 -27.09 -16.56 -35.81
CA TYR A 203 -26.78 -17.12 -37.14
C TYR A 203 -25.46 -16.59 -37.70
N ASN A 204 -24.61 -16.00 -36.86
CA ASN A 204 -23.28 -15.48 -37.18
C ASN A 204 -23.20 -14.40 -38.29
N ALA A 205 -24.32 -13.78 -38.66
CA ALA A 205 -24.41 -12.85 -39.79
C ALA A 205 -24.08 -11.38 -39.47
N LYS A 206 -24.09 -10.99 -38.20
CA LYS A 206 -23.70 -9.62 -37.80
C LYS A 206 -22.18 -9.50 -37.76
N ASN A 207 -21.66 -8.51 -38.46
CA ASN A 207 -20.26 -8.12 -38.53
C ASN A 207 -19.93 -7.26 -37.30
N SER A 208 -19.94 -7.88 -36.12
CA SER A 208 -19.56 -7.28 -34.85
C SER A 208 -18.02 -7.18 -34.72
N THR A 209 -17.52 -6.42 -33.75
CA THR A 209 -16.08 -6.09 -33.68
C THR A 209 -15.20 -7.31 -33.34
N ASP A 210 -15.76 -8.30 -32.65
CA ASP A 210 -15.19 -9.64 -32.42
C ASP A 210 -14.93 -10.46 -33.69
N LYS A 211 -15.52 -10.07 -34.83
CA LYS A 211 -15.41 -10.76 -36.14
C LYS A 211 -14.77 -9.91 -37.23
N THR A 212 -14.39 -8.68 -36.90
CA THR A 212 -13.82 -7.70 -37.82
C THR A 212 -12.49 -7.22 -37.25
N TYR A 213 -12.50 -6.11 -36.52
CA TYR A 213 -11.30 -5.51 -35.92
C TYR A 213 -10.53 -6.46 -34.99
N LEU A 214 -11.19 -7.18 -34.08
CA LEU A 214 -10.49 -8.03 -33.11
C LEU A 214 -9.87 -9.29 -33.75
N VAL A 215 -10.46 -9.81 -34.84
CA VAL A 215 -9.84 -10.90 -35.62
C VAL A 215 -8.53 -10.40 -36.23
N SER A 216 -8.57 -9.22 -36.87
CA SER A 216 -7.38 -8.59 -37.45
C SER A 216 -6.32 -8.22 -36.39
N ALA A 217 -6.75 -7.79 -35.21
CA ALA A 217 -5.86 -7.51 -34.08
C ALA A 217 -5.12 -8.77 -33.60
N VAL A 218 -5.84 -9.88 -33.39
CA VAL A 218 -5.25 -11.17 -32.97
C VAL A 218 -4.34 -11.73 -34.05
N GLN A 219 -4.73 -11.66 -35.33
CA GLN A 219 -3.87 -12.04 -36.46
C GLN A 219 -2.57 -11.20 -36.54
N ALA A 220 -2.59 -9.98 -36.02
CA ALA A 220 -1.43 -9.11 -35.89
C ALA A 220 -0.73 -9.18 -34.51
N GLY A 221 -1.02 -10.19 -33.68
CA GLY A 221 -0.33 -10.46 -32.41
C GLY A 221 -0.95 -9.85 -31.14
N CYS A 222 -2.17 -9.30 -31.20
CA CYS A 222 -2.86 -8.81 -29.99
C CYS A 222 -3.21 -9.95 -29.03
N THR A 223 -2.77 -9.87 -27.78
CA THR A 223 -3.24 -10.75 -26.70
C THR A 223 -4.60 -10.26 -26.17
N ILE A 224 -5.57 -11.16 -25.95
CA ILE A 224 -6.89 -10.81 -25.39
C ILE A 224 -7.14 -11.56 -24.08
N LYS A 225 -7.53 -10.84 -23.02
CA LYS A 225 -7.91 -11.39 -21.69
C LYS A 225 -9.36 -11.04 -21.37
N THR A 226 -10.25 -12.04 -21.38
CA THR A 226 -11.68 -11.89 -21.01
C THR A 226 -11.94 -12.23 -19.54
N GLY A 227 -13.06 -11.77 -18.97
CA GLY A 227 -13.39 -11.97 -17.56
C GLY A 227 -12.58 -11.11 -16.59
N CYS A 228 -11.86 -10.10 -17.11
CA CYS A 228 -10.91 -9.28 -16.38
C CYS A 228 -11.44 -7.85 -16.28
N GLN A 229 -11.88 -7.41 -15.10
CA GLN A 229 -12.32 -6.03 -14.88
C GLN A 229 -11.14 -5.16 -14.42
N VAL A 230 -10.82 -4.11 -15.18
CA VAL A 230 -9.95 -3.03 -14.68
C VAL A 230 -10.74 -2.15 -13.72
N GLN A 231 -10.15 -1.79 -12.59
CA GLN A 231 -10.77 -0.94 -11.56
C GLN A 231 -10.23 0.49 -11.56
N PHE A 232 -8.91 0.65 -11.73
CA PHE A 232 -8.22 1.93 -11.75
C PHE A 232 -6.84 1.79 -12.42
N VAL A 233 -6.20 2.93 -12.69
CA VAL A 233 -4.83 3.01 -13.19
C VAL A 233 -4.02 3.94 -12.30
N THR A 234 -2.73 3.67 -12.12
CA THR A 234 -1.79 4.61 -11.47
C THR A 234 -0.51 4.71 -12.28
N GLU A 235 0.15 5.85 -12.17
CA GLU A 235 1.56 5.95 -12.52
C GLU A 235 2.37 4.95 -11.67
N ASN A 236 3.41 4.37 -12.26
CA ASN A 236 4.28 3.41 -11.59
C ASN A 236 5.27 4.17 -10.68
N PRO A 237 5.28 3.93 -9.35
CA PRO A 237 6.21 4.59 -8.43
C PRO A 237 7.68 4.43 -8.84
N ASP A 238 8.04 3.26 -9.39
CA ASP A 238 9.41 2.93 -9.82
C ASP A 238 9.83 3.62 -11.12
N TYR A 239 8.88 4.20 -11.86
CA TYR A 239 9.17 5.04 -13.02
C TYR A 239 9.50 6.48 -12.58
N ILE A 240 8.79 6.99 -11.58
CA ILE A 240 8.99 8.34 -11.02
C ILE A 240 10.35 8.45 -10.34
N SER A 241 10.75 7.44 -9.55
CA SER A 241 12.02 7.46 -8.80
C SER A 241 13.29 7.34 -9.67
N LYS A 242 13.18 6.82 -10.89
CA LYS A 242 14.34 6.49 -11.76
C LYS A 242 14.69 7.55 -12.81
N GLN A 243 14.02 8.71 -12.86
CA GLN A 243 14.34 9.76 -13.85
C GLN A 243 15.77 10.34 -13.76
N GLY A 244 16.54 10.04 -12.71
CA GLY A 244 17.95 10.45 -12.56
C GLY A 244 19.02 9.38 -12.83
N GLY A 245 18.66 8.12 -13.09
CA GLY A 245 19.61 6.98 -13.14
C GLY A 245 19.99 6.57 -14.57
N LYS A 246 21.27 6.66 -14.95
CA LYS A 246 21.71 6.57 -16.36
C LYS A 246 21.87 5.15 -16.95
N ASN A 247 21.57 4.06 -16.23
CA ASN A 247 21.94 2.70 -16.70
C ASN A 247 21.16 1.51 -16.06
N GLU A 248 19.84 1.60 -15.89
CA GLU A 248 19.04 0.46 -15.36
C GLU A 248 17.85 0.07 -16.25
N ARG A 249 17.44 -1.21 -16.15
CA ARG A 249 16.33 -1.84 -16.87
C ARG A 249 15.04 -1.02 -16.68
N LYS A 250 14.49 -0.49 -17.78
CA LYS A 250 13.41 0.51 -17.76
C LYS A 250 12.11 -0.08 -17.22
N THR A 251 11.55 0.57 -16.21
CA THR A 251 10.26 0.21 -15.60
C THR A 251 9.11 0.84 -16.40
N PRO A 252 8.04 0.09 -16.75
CA PRO A 252 6.92 0.66 -17.52
C PRO A 252 6.19 1.77 -16.76
N ARG A 253 5.69 2.78 -17.47
CA ARG A 253 5.07 4.00 -16.89
C ARG A 253 3.83 3.75 -16.02
N TRP A 254 2.98 2.79 -16.38
CA TRP A 254 1.65 2.63 -15.79
C TRP A 254 1.45 1.26 -15.14
N ARG A 255 0.68 1.24 -14.05
CA ARG A 255 0.11 0.05 -13.42
C ARG A 255 -1.40 0.05 -13.64
N VAL A 256 -1.94 -1.02 -14.24
CA VAL A 256 -3.37 -1.19 -14.58
C VAL A 256 -3.96 -2.24 -13.66
N PHE A 257 -4.76 -1.82 -12.69
CA PHE A 257 -5.21 -2.67 -11.58
C PHE A 257 -6.49 -3.44 -11.92
N LEU A 258 -6.43 -4.76 -11.75
CA LEU A 258 -7.57 -5.68 -11.88
C LEU A 258 -8.35 -5.83 -10.57
N ASN A 259 -7.67 -5.60 -9.45
CA ASN A 259 -8.27 -5.38 -8.13
C ASN A 259 -7.32 -4.52 -7.27
N GLU A 260 -7.56 -4.41 -5.96
CA GLU A 260 -6.71 -3.64 -5.03
C GLU A 260 -5.24 -4.09 -4.94
N ILE A 261 -4.87 -5.24 -5.52
CA ILE A 261 -3.54 -5.86 -5.40
C ILE A 261 -2.98 -6.24 -6.79
N ASP A 262 -3.73 -7.02 -7.57
CA ASP A 262 -3.23 -7.52 -8.86
C ASP A 262 -3.28 -6.43 -9.94
N TYR A 263 -2.15 -6.22 -10.64
CA TYR A 263 -2.05 -5.27 -11.75
C TYR A 263 -1.21 -5.80 -12.92
N LEU A 264 -1.43 -5.22 -14.10
CA LEU A 264 -0.59 -5.34 -15.29
C LEU A 264 0.26 -4.07 -15.45
N THR A 265 1.36 -4.14 -16.20
CA THR A 265 2.23 -2.99 -16.48
C THR A 265 2.41 -2.73 -17.98
N SER A 266 2.54 -1.46 -18.35
CA SER A 266 2.71 -0.98 -19.73
C SER A 266 3.16 0.47 -19.79
N ASP A 267 3.71 0.89 -20.92
CA ASP A 267 4.02 2.31 -21.17
C ASP A 267 2.83 3.11 -21.68
N PHE A 268 1.87 2.46 -22.33
CA PHE A 268 0.64 3.08 -22.84
C PHE A 268 -0.60 2.39 -22.30
N VAL A 269 -1.63 3.15 -21.94
CA VAL A 269 -2.93 2.65 -21.49
C VAL A 269 -4.03 3.39 -22.24
N ILE A 270 -4.91 2.63 -22.91
CA ILE A 270 -6.01 3.14 -23.71
C ILE A 270 -7.31 2.72 -23.03
N LEU A 271 -8.05 3.69 -22.49
CA LEU A 271 -9.36 3.45 -21.89
C LEU A 271 -10.45 3.47 -22.96
N SER A 272 -11.14 2.33 -23.11
CA SER A 272 -12.29 2.13 -24.00
C SER A 272 -13.39 1.30 -23.31
N ALA A 273 -13.59 1.50 -22.01
CA ALA A 273 -14.56 0.75 -21.22
C ALA A 273 -16.02 1.22 -21.43
N GLY A 274 -16.25 2.13 -22.38
CA GLY A 274 -17.53 2.79 -22.61
C GLY A 274 -17.77 3.91 -21.60
N VAL A 275 -18.76 4.77 -21.86
CA VAL A 275 -18.97 6.02 -21.12
C VAL A 275 -18.88 5.89 -19.60
N PHE A 276 -19.68 5.01 -19.00
CA PHE A 276 -19.65 4.81 -17.55
C PHE A 276 -18.40 4.06 -17.07
N GLY A 277 -17.90 3.07 -17.81
CA GLY A 277 -16.72 2.30 -17.40
C GLY A 277 -15.45 3.14 -17.41
N THR A 278 -15.23 3.93 -18.45
CA THR A 278 -14.09 4.83 -18.59
C THR A 278 -14.14 5.94 -17.53
N ALA A 279 -15.31 6.55 -17.30
CA ALA A 279 -15.49 7.51 -16.22
C ALA A 279 -15.24 6.89 -14.83
N GLN A 280 -15.73 5.68 -14.56
CA GLN A 280 -15.52 4.98 -13.28
C GLN A 280 -14.03 4.72 -13.00
N ILE A 281 -13.30 4.21 -14.00
CA ILE A 281 -11.85 3.97 -13.90
C ILE A 281 -11.12 5.29 -13.59
N LEU A 282 -11.48 6.39 -14.26
CA LEU A 282 -10.86 7.69 -14.05
C LEU A 282 -11.17 8.28 -12.66
N PHE A 283 -12.43 8.24 -12.19
CA PHE A 283 -12.77 8.66 -10.82
C PHE A 283 -12.03 7.84 -9.76
N GLN A 284 -11.97 6.51 -9.92
CA GLN A 284 -11.20 5.63 -9.02
C GLN A 284 -9.69 5.89 -9.06
N SER A 285 -9.16 6.31 -10.21
CA SER A 285 -7.75 6.70 -10.36
C SER A 285 -7.48 8.07 -9.71
N GLN A 286 -8.44 9.01 -9.79
CA GLN A 286 -8.37 10.30 -9.11
C GLN A 286 -8.34 10.15 -7.58
N LEU A 287 -9.11 9.21 -7.02
CA LEU A 287 -9.04 8.87 -5.60
C LEU A 287 -7.63 8.40 -5.17
N ARG A 288 -6.88 7.77 -6.09
CA ARG A 288 -5.48 7.34 -5.93
C ARG A 288 -4.47 8.41 -6.39
N GLY A 289 -4.89 9.67 -6.44
CA GLY A 289 -4.05 10.84 -6.64
C GLY A 289 -3.70 11.16 -8.09
N LEU A 290 -4.37 10.55 -9.08
CA LEU A 290 -4.22 10.96 -10.47
C LEU A 290 -4.86 12.34 -10.69
N LYS A 291 -4.11 13.31 -11.22
CA LYS A 291 -4.53 14.71 -11.35
C LYS A 291 -5.27 14.97 -12.66
N LEU A 292 -6.56 14.62 -12.66
CA LEU A 292 -7.50 14.77 -13.77
C LEU A 292 -8.23 16.12 -13.77
N SER A 293 -8.81 16.48 -14.93
CA SER A 293 -9.66 17.66 -15.11
C SER A 293 -10.92 17.62 -14.22
N GLU A 294 -11.32 18.77 -13.70
CA GLU A 294 -12.56 18.96 -12.92
C GLU A 294 -13.82 18.78 -13.78
N THR A 295 -13.70 18.85 -15.10
CA THR A 295 -14.81 18.57 -16.03
C THR A 295 -15.08 17.08 -16.19
N LEU A 296 -14.37 16.18 -15.48
CA LEU A 296 -14.63 14.74 -15.51
C LEU A 296 -16.09 14.44 -15.14
N GLY A 297 -16.73 13.61 -15.98
CA GLY A 297 -18.14 13.30 -15.92
C GLY A 297 -19.08 14.36 -16.50
N SER A 298 -18.60 15.57 -16.79
CA SER A 298 -19.44 16.67 -17.29
C SER A 298 -19.66 16.59 -18.81
N GLY A 299 -20.78 17.17 -19.27
CA GLY A 299 -21.11 17.21 -20.69
C GLY A 299 -21.58 15.87 -21.26
N PHE A 300 -22.14 15.03 -20.39
CA PHE A 300 -22.72 13.73 -20.75
C PHE A 300 -23.99 13.90 -21.58
N SER A 301 -24.20 12.99 -22.53
CA SER A 301 -25.31 12.98 -23.47
C SER A 301 -25.93 11.58 -23.57
N CYS A 302 -27.26 11.56 -23.67
CA CYS A 302 -28.06 10.37 -23.93
C CYS A 302 -28.41 10.26 -25.42
N ASN A 303 -27.79 11.08 -26.28
CA ASN A 303 -28.03 11.23 -27.71
C ASN A 303 -29.52 11.54 -28.04
N GLY A 304 -30.20 12.20 -27.10
CA GLY A 304 -31.63 12.46 -27.16
C GLY A 304 -32.49 11.21 -27.39
N ASN A 305 -32.09 10.04 -26.89
CA ASN A 305 -32.86 8.80 -27.06
C ASN A 305 -34.23 8.87 -26.33
N ALA A 306 -35.30 8.57 -27.07
CA ALA A 306 -36.64 8.34 -26.54
C ALA A 306 -37.23 7.08 -27.19
N VAL A 307 -37.78 6.17 -26.38
CA VAL A 307 -38.33 4.89 -26.85
C VAL A 307 -39.83 4.81 -26.54
N ALA A 308 -40.58 4.32 -27.52
CA ALA A 308 -41.99 4.00 -27.39
C ALA A 308 -42.30 2.61 -27.98
N TYR A 309 -43.42 2.03 -27.55
CA TYR A 309 -43.91 0.73 -28.00
C TYR A 309 -45.34 0.91 -28.50
N VAL A 310 -45.63 0.44 -29.72
CA VAL A 310 -46.96 0.46 -30.32
C VAL A 310 -47.49 -0.96 -30.33
N ALA A 311 -48.67 -1.19 -29.78
CA ALA A 311 -49.34 -2.50 -29.77
C ALA A 311 -50.75 -2.41 -30.36
N GLY A 312 -51.31 -3.55 -30.78
CA GLY A 312 -52.70 -3.57 -31.26
C GLY A 312 -52.88 -3.01 -32.68
N SER A 313 -51.79 -2.89 -33.47
CA SER A 313 -51.82 -2.29 -34.80
C SER A 313 -52.42 -3.24 -35.84
N PRO A 314 -53.43 -2.82 -36.63
CA PRO A 314 -53.93 -3.59 -37.77
C PRO A 314 -53.00 -3.55 -38.99
N ALA A 315 -52.02 -2.62 -39.04
CA ALA A 315 -51.06 -2.55 -40.14
C ALA A 315 -50.14 -3.81 -40.19
N PRO A 316 -49.71 -4.27 -41.38
CA PRO A 316 -48.90 -5.47 -41.56
C PRO A 316 -47.41 -5.23 -41.24
N LEU A 317 -47.11 -4.90 -39.98
CA LEU A 317 -45.77 -4.51 -39.54
C LEU A 317 -44.77 -5.67 -39.54
N ASN A 318 -45.23 -6.90 -39.27
CA ASN A 318 -44.42 -8.12 -39.06
C ASN A 318 -43.20 -7.91 -38.13
N ALA A 319 -43.30 -7.01 -37.14
CA ALA A 319 -42.15 -6.55 -36.35
C ALA A 319 -41.91 -7.38 -35.07
N TYR A 320 -42.04 -8.71 -35.18
CA TYR A 320 -41.71 -9.68 -34.13
C TYR A 320 -40.76 -10.77 -34.64
N GLY A 321 -39.74 -11.16 -33.86
CA GLY A 321 -38.70 -12.10 -34.29
C GLY A 321 -39.17 -13.53 -34.55
N LEU A 322 -38.49 -14.22 -35.48
CA LEU A 322 -38.83 -15.58 -35.92
C LEU A 322 -37.98 -16.68 -35.26
N SER A 323 -38.52 -17.91 -35.18
CA SER A 323 -37.73 -19.12 -34.87
C SER A 323 -37.27 -19.83 -36.14
N LYS A 324 -36.28 -20.73 -35.99
CA LYS A 324 -35.70 -21.51 -37.10
C LYS A 324 -36.74 -22.27 -37.95
N SER A 325 -37.82 -22.73 -37.32
CA SER A 325 -38.96 -23.39 -37.98
C SER A 325 -39.66 -22.52 -39.03
N ASN A 326 -39.74 -21.20 -38.82
CA ASN A 326 -40.50 -20.31 -39.70
C ASN A 326 -39.72 -19.88 -40.95
N PHE A 327 -38.43 -20.20 -41.06
CA PHE A 327 -37.62 -19.76 -42.19
C PHE A 327 -37.95 -20.50 -43.50
N SER A 328 -38.41 -21.75 -43.43
CA SER A 328 -38.90 -22.50 -44.58
C SER A 328 -40.31 -22.09 -45.04
N GLU A 329 -41.07 -21.45 -44.15
CA GLU A 329 -42.48 -21.07 -44.38
C GLU A 329 -42.60 -19.65 -44.95
N ILE A 330 -41.71 -18.73 -44.56
CA ILE A 330 -41.81 -17.30 -44.88
C ILE A 330 -40.67 -16.89 -45.85
N PRO A 331 -40.99 -16.41 -47.07
CA PRO A 331 -40.02 -15.88 -48.03
C PRO A 331 -39.17 -14.75 -47.43
N PHE A 332 -37.90 -14.65 -47.82
CA PHE A 332 -36.94 -13.73 -47.20
C PHE A 332 -37.44 -12.29 -47.11
N GLN A 333 -38.05 -11.77 -48.18
CA GLN A 333 -38.56 -10.40 -48.32
C GLN A 333 -39.78 -10.11 -47.42
N GLU A 334 -40.48 -11.14 -46.93
CA GLU A 334 -41.69 -11.03 -46.09
C GLU A 334 -41.42 -11.25 -44.59
N ARG A 335 -40.21 -11.74 -44.25
CA ARG A 335 -39.73 -11.86 -42.88
C ARG A 335 -39.60 -10.47 -42.21
N PRO A 336 -39.51 -10.41 -40.87
CA PRO A 336 -39.36 -9.14 -40.12
C PRO A 336 -38.18 -8.27 -40.57
N GLY A 337 -37.10 -8.89 -41.05
CA GLY A 337 -35.85 -8.21 -41.43
C GLY A 337 -34.79 -8.24 -40.32
N PRO A 338 -33.67 -7.53 -40.53
CA PRO A 338 -32.81 -7.07 -39.44
C PRO A 338 -33.63 -6.23 -38.44
N SER A 339 -33.18 -6.12 -37.18
CA SER A 339 -33.99 -5.43 -36.15
C SER A 339 -34.29 -3.97 -36.47
N ILE A 340 -33.47 -3.29 -37.29
CA ILE A 340 -33.77 -1.97 -37.86
C ILE A 340 -33.46 -2.04 -39.37
N SER A 341 -34.42 -1.66 -40.20
CA SER A 341 -34.33 -1.73 -41.67
C SER A 341 -34.70 -0.43 -42.38
N SER A 342 -35.21 0.57 -41.64
CA SER A 342 -35.50 1.93 -42.12
C SER A 342 -35.13 2.98 -41.05
N SER A 343 -34.87 4.21 -41.49
CA SER A 343 -34.45 5.33 -40.62
C SER A 343 -34.82 6.65 -41.31
N TYR A 344 -35.55 7.52 -40.62
CA TYR A 344 -36.08 8.77 -41.19
C TYR A 344 -35.72 9.96 -40.31
N THR A 345 -35.27 11.07 -40.89
CA THR A 345 -34.91 12.26 -40.11
C THR A 345 -35.92 13.37 -40.34
N SER A 346 -36.51 13.87 -39.26
CA SER A 346 -37.43 14.99 -39.34
C SER A 346 -36.69 16.27 -39.66
N SER A 347 -37.29 17.14 -40.48
CA SER A 347 -36.94 18.56 -40.60
C SER A 347 -36.93 19.27 -39.24
N MET A 348 -37.68 18.75 -38.25
CA MET A 348 -37.66 19.20 -36.85
C MET A 348 -36.35 18.86 -36.09
N GLY A 349 -35.41 18.14 -36.69
CA GLY A 349 -34.06 17.92 -36.17
C GLY A 349 -33.87 16.66 -35.31
N PHE A 350 -34.58 15.57 -35.59
CA PHE A 350 -34.39 14.28 -34.89
C PHE A 350 -34.74 13.09 -35.79
N THR A 351 -34.11 11.95 -35.53
CA THR A 351 -34.23 10.71 -36.33
C THR A 351 -35.21 9.76 -35.66
N ILE A 352 -36.13 9.14 -36.41
CA ILE A 352 -37.01 8.05 -35.97
C ILE A 352 -36.65 6.75 -36.69
N GLN A 353 -36.61 5.65 -35.95
CA GLN A 353 -36.44 4.29 -36.44
C GLN A 353 -37.52 3.37 -35.87
N SER A 354 -38.07 2.51 -36.71
CA SER A 354 -38.91 1.38 -36.29
C SER A 354 -38.04 0.15 -36.05
N ALA A 355 -38.24 -0.55 -34.93
CA ALA A 355 -37.49 -1.74 -34.58
C ALA A 355 -38.37 -2.99 -34.38
N VAL A 356 -37.85 -4.13 -34.83
CA VAL A 356 -38.40 -5.47 -34.61
C VAL A 356 -38.07 -5.92 -33.19
N LEU A 357 -39.08 -6.37 -32.44
CA LEU A 357 -38.89 -6.97 -31.11
C LEU A 357 -38.30 -8.39 -31.28
N PRO A 358 -37.10 -8.70 -30.74
CA PRO A 358 -36.53 -10.04 -30.84
C PRO A 358 -37.39 -11.04 -30.08
N ARG A 359 -37.60 -12.24 -30.66
CA ARG A 359 -38.43 -13.31 -30.09
C ARG A 359 -38.07 -13.69 -28.65
N ALA A 360 -36.81 -13.51 -28.28
CA ALA A 360 -36.33 -13.79 -26.94
C ALA A 360 -36.93 -12.85 -25.88
N TYR A 361 -37.22 -11.59 -26.19
CA TYR A 361 -37.74 -10.65 -25.20
C TYR A 361 -39.17 -11.00 -24.77
N PRO A 362 -39.49 -11.02 -23.46
CA PRO A 362 -40.87 -11.22 -23.03
C PRO A 362 -41.71 -9.97 -23.33
N ASP A 363 -42.89 -10.14 -23.93
CA ASP A 363 -43.82 -9.03 -24.24
C ASP A 363 -44.12 -8.12 -23.04
N LEU A 364 -44.20 -8.70 -21.84
CA LEU A 364 -44.48 -7.99 -20.60
C LEU A 364 -43.32 -7.06 -20.19
N LEU A 365 -42.08 -7.42 -20.51
CA LEU A 365 -40.87 -6.75 -20.04
C LEU A 365 -40.65 -5.43 -20.79
N PHE A 366 -40.89 -5.43 -22.12
CA PHE A 366 -40.88 -4.20 -22.91
C PHE A 366 -42.10 -3.31 -22.65
N LYS A 367 -43.28 -3.89 -22.40
CA LYS A 367 -44.43 -3.12 -21.90
C LYS A 367 -44.09 -2.41 -20.58
N GLY A 368 -43.48 -3.10 -19.62
CA GLY A 368 -43.08 -2.50 -18.33
C GLY A 368 -42.08 -1.33 -18.43
N ILE A 369 -41.11 -1.39 -19.35
CA ILE A 369 -40.18 -0.27 -19.62
C ILE A 369 -40.91 0.91 -20.30
N ALA A 370 -41.97 0.62 -21.04
CA ALA A 370 -42.72 1.57 -21.88
C ALA A 370 -44.03 2.10 -21.25
N THR A 371 -44.30 1.89 -19.95
CA THR A 371 -45.54 2.36 -19.32
C THR A 371 -45.34 3.06 -17.98
N TYR A 372 -46.21 4.03 -17.69
CA TYR A 372 -46.47 4.49 -16.32
C TYR A 372 -46.99 3.35 -15.43
N GLY A 373 -47.02 3.60 -14.12
CA GLY A 373 -47.45 2.63 -13.11
C GLY A 373 -48.86 2.06 -13.32
N TRP A 374 -49.14 1.00 -12.55
CA TRP A 374 -50.35 0.17 -12.58
C TRP A 374 -51.63 0.95 -12.95
N PRO A 375 -52.17 0.80 -14.18
CA PRO A 375 -53.42 1.46 -14.52
C PRO A 375 -54.55 0.87 -13.68
N TYR A 376 -55.49 1.71 -13.23
CA TYR A 376 -56.68 1.34 -12.45
C TYR A 376 -57.73 0.54 -13.27
N SER A 377 -57.30 -0.23 -14.26
CA SER A 377 -58.14 -0.93 -15.24
C SER A 377 -57.47 -2.27 -15.60
N PRO A 378 -58.22 -3.37 -15.84
CA PRO A 378 -57.69 -4.73 -15.96
C PRO A 378 -56.95 -5.02 -17.29
N TRP A 379 -55.89 -4.27 -17.59
CA TRP A 379 -55.10 -4.40 -18.83
C TRP A 379 -54.08 -5.56 -18.82
N PHE A 380 -53.76 -6.11 -17.64
CA PHE A 380 -52.99 -7.36 -17.53
C PHE A 380 -53.69 -8.50 -18.29
N LEU A 381 -55.02 -8.55 -18.23
CA LEU A 381 -55.82 -9.50 -19.00
C LEU A 381 -55.66 -9.31 -20.51
N HIS A 382 -55.32 -8.12 -21.01
CA HIS A 382 -55.10 -7.91 -22.45
C HIS A 382 -53.87 -8.67 -22.96
N GLY A 383 -52.80 -8.76 -22.16
CA GLY A 383 -51.62 -9.57 -22.51
C GLY A 383 -51.92 -11.08 -22.54
N VAL A 384 -52.85 -11.54 -21.70
CA VAL A 384 -53.33 -12.93 -21.69
C VAL A 384 -54.31 -13.17 -22.85
N VAL A 385 -55.22 -12.21 -23.12
CA VAL A 385 -56.21 -12.24 -24.20
C VAL A 385 -55.55 -12.18 -25.57
N ASP A 386 -54.50 -11.38 -25.78
CA ASP A 386 -53.77 -11.36 -27.05
C ASP A 386 -53.02 -12.69 -27.28
N LYS A 387 -52.48 -13.31 -26.21
CA LYS A 387 -51.93 -14.67 -26.28
C LYS A 387 -53.00 -15.72 -26.61
N LEU A 388 -54.17 -15.62 -25.99
CA LEU A 388 -55.32 -16.50 -26.29
C LEU A 388 -55.82 -16.30 -27.71
N ARG A 389 -55.96 -15.07 -28.21
CA ARG A 389 -56.31 -14.75 -29.60
C ARG A 389 -55.31 -15.34 -30.60
N HIS A 390 -54.01 -15.29 -30.26
CA HIS A 390 -52.95 -15.88 -31.07
C HIS A 390 -52.97 -17.42 -31.06
N ILE A 391 -53.36 -18.05 -29.95
CA ILE A 391 -53.62 -19.50 -29.86
C ILE A 391 -54.88 -19.89 -30.64
N LEU A 392 -55.90 -19.01 -30.67
CA LEU A 392 -57.19 -19.22 -31.32
C LEU A 392 -57.23 -18.82 -32.81
N GLY A 393 -56.11 -18.43 -33.41
CA GLY A 393 -56.01 -18.14 -34.86
C GLY A 393 -56.74 -16.88 -35.34
N LEU A 394 -57.16 -15.98 -34.43
CA LEU A 394 -57.77 -14.70 -34.79
C LEU A 394 -56.71 -13.74 -35.37
N LYS A 395 -57.09 -12.91 -36.35
CA LYS A 395 -56.17 -11.97 -37.05
C LYS A 395 -55.21 -11.28 -36.08
N ALA A 396 -53.93 -11.60 -36.22
CA ALA A 396 -52.89 -11.13 -35.32
C ALA A 396 -52.79 -9.60 -35.34
N CYS A 397 -52.95 -8.98 -34.18
CA CYS A 397 -52.67 -7.56 -34.01
C CYS A 397 -51.15 -7.39 -33.87
N ASN A 398 -50.56 -6.55 -34.71
CA ASN A 398 -49.12 -6.35 -34.74
C ASN A 398 -48.65 -5.36 -33.66
N ALA A 399 -47.37 -5.44 -33.32
CA ALA A 399 -46.68 -4.50 -32.44
C ALA A 399 -45.32 -4.10 -33.03
N MET A 400 -44.80 -2.93 -32.68
CA MET A 400 -43.46 -2.47 -33.04
C MET A 400 -42.85 -1.57 -31.96
N ILE A 401 -41.52 -1.48 -31.94
CA ILE A 401 -40.81 -0.47 -31.15
C ILE A 401 -40.53 0.75 -32.04
N LEU A 402 -40.71 1.96 -31.51
CA LEU A 402 -40.25 3.21 -32.10
C LEU A 402 -39.10 3.77 -31.24
N ASN A 403 -37.97 4.05 -31.87
CA ASN A 403 -36.83 4.72 -31.25
C ASN A 403 -36.60 6.07 -31.93
N ALA A 404 -36.55 7.15 -31.16
CA ALA A 404 -36.19 8.48 -31.64
C ALA A 404 -34.87 8.94 -31.02
N MET A 405 -34.00 9.56 -31.81
CA MET A 405 -32.68 10.08 -31.41
C MET A 405 -32.58 11.54 -31.85
N GLY A 406 -31.88 12.40 -31.11
CA GLY A 406 -31.79 13.81 -31.48
C GLY A 406 -30.80 14.60 -30.63
N TYR A 407 -30.78 15.91 -30.85
CA TYR A 407 -29.78 16.79 -30.26
C TYR A 407 -30.20 17.28 -28.85
N ASP A 408 -29.87 16.51 -27.81
CA ASP A 408 -29.90 16.99 -26.43
C ASP A 408 -28.84 18.07 -26.17
N GLN A 409 -28.96 18.83 -25.08
CA GLN A 409 -28.00 19.91 -24.76
C GLN A 409 -26.60 19.41 -24.37
N SER A 410 -26.45 18.11 -24.11
CA SER A 410 -25.20 17.49 -23.66
C SER A 410 -24.62 18.23 -22.45
N ASP A 411 -25.50 18.41 -21.46
CA ASP A 411 -25.38 19.10 -20.19
C ASP A 411 -25.61 18.15 -18.99
N GLY A 412 -25.77 16.86 -19.26
CA GLY A 412 -25.83 15.82 -18.23
C GLY A 412 -24.49 15.67 -17.50
N LYS A 413 -24.52 15.00 -16.35
CA LYS A 413 -23.35 14.81 -15.50
C LYS A 413 -23.28 13.39 -14.96
N ILE A 414 -22.11 12.79 -15.12
CA ILE A 414 -21.70 11.55 -14.46
C ILE A 414 -20.99 11.93 -13.16
N THR A 415 -21.33 11.25 -12.07
CA THR A 415 -20.68 11.39 -10.76
C THR A 415 -20.29 10.01 -10.25
N PHE A 416 -19.41 9.98 -9.25
CA PHE A 416 -19.00 8.74 -8.61
C PHE A 416 -19.33 8.80 -7.12
N ASP A 417 -20.22 7.93 -6.68
CA ASP A 417 -20.54 7.75 -5.28
C ASP A 417 -19.46 6.88 -4.63
N LYS A 418 -18.77 7.47 -3.65
CA LYS A 418 -17.65 6.85 -2.93
C LYS A 418 -18.13 5.77 -1.96
N ASP A 419 -19.32 5.94 -1.37
CA ASP A 419 -19.82 5.06 -0.31
C ASP A 419 -20.36 3.76 -0.91
N THR A 420 -21.06 3.83 -2.04
CA THR A 420 -21.54 2.63 -2.77
C THR A 420 -20.56 2.09 -3.81
N ASN A 421 -19.49 2.84 -4.14
CA ASN A 421 -18.55 2.54 -5.22
C ASN A 421 -19.25 2.34 -6.58
N LYS A 422 -20.17 3.25 -6.91
CA LYS A 422 -20.97 3.20 -8.15
C LYS A 422 -20.94 4.52 -8.90
N ILE A 423 -21.08 4.43 -10.22
CA ILE A 423 -21.38 5.58 -11.06
C ILE A 423 -22.84 5.97 -10.84
N CYS A 424 -23.05 7.26 -10.62
CA CYS A 424 -24.35 7.91 -10.68
C CYS A 424 -24.40 8.85 -11.89
N PHE A 425 -25.59 9.14 -12.42
CA PHE A 425 -25.72 10.09 -13.53
C PHE A 425 -27.01 10.90 -13.48
N SER A 426 -26.93 12.15 -13.95
CA SER A 426 -28.07 13.01 -14.23
C SER A 426 -28.26 13.12 -15.76
N PRO A 427 -29.46 12.87 -16.30
CA PRO A 427 -29.72 12.91 -17.74
C PRO A 427 -29.62 14.34 -18.30
N PRO A 428 -29.18 14.51 -19.56
CA PRO A 428 -29.16 15.82 -20.21
C PRO A 428 -30.56 16.34 -20.53
N HIS A 429 -30.67 17.66 -20.72
CA HIS A 429 -31.92 18.28 -21.12
C HIS A 429 -32.20 18.06 -22.63
N ASP A 430 -33.19 17.22 -22.94
CA ASP A 430 -33.72 17.06 -24.30
C ASP A 430 -34.87 18.04 -24.60
N ARG A 431 -34.57 19.11 -25.36
CA ARG A 431 -35.57 20.10 -25.83
C ARG A 431 -36.52 19.54 -26.90
N LEU A 432 -36.19 18.42 -27.53
CA LEU A 432 -36.96 17.81 -28.61
C LEU A 432 -37.92 16.71 -28.12
N LEU A 433 -37.87 16.32 -26.85
CA LEU A 433 -38.67 15.23 -26.28
C LEU A 433 -40.18 15.40 -26.56
N SER A 434 -40.73 16.60 -26.34
CA SER A 434 -42.14 16.89 -26.59
C SER A 434 -42.54 16.78 -28.07
N ARG A 435 -41.59 17.07 -28.99
CA ARG A 435 -41.78 16.91 -30.44
C ARG A 435 -41.73 15.44 -30.84
N LYS A 436 -40.79 14.66 -30.28
CA LYS A 436 -40.70 13.19 -30.47
C LYS A 436 -41.98 12.49 -30.03
N ILE A 437 -42.50 12.82 -28.84
CA ILE A 437 -43.77 12.27 -28.31
C ILE A 437 -44.94 12.59 -29.24
N LYS A 438 -45.06 13.85 -29.71
CA LYS A 438 -46.09 14.23 -30.70
C LYS A 438 -45.97 13.44 -32.00
N SER A 439 -44.75 13.17 -32.47
CA SER A 439 -44.52 12.34 -33.66
C SER A 439 -44.86 10.87 -33.42
N PHE A 440 -44.55 10.29 -32.27
CA PHE A 440 -45.02 8.94 -31.91
C PHE A 440 -46.56 8.85 -31.86
N GLN A 441 -47.24 9.88 -31.35
CA GLN A 441 -48.70 9.98 -31.36
C GLN A 441 -49.26 10.04 -32.80
N LYS A 442 -48.68 10.87 -33.68
CA LYS A 442 -49.06 10.95 -35.10
C LYS A 442 -48.85 9.60 -35.82
N LEU A 443 -47.69 8.97 -35.63
CA LEU A 443 -47.37 7.67 -36.24
C LEU A 443 -48.35 6.59 -35.77
N THR A 444 -48.60 6.49 -34.46
CA THR A 444 -49.56 5.52 -33.90
C THR A 444 -50.98 5.74 -34.42
N LYS A 445 -51.42 7.01 -34.56
CA LYS A 445 -52.72 7.32 -35.15
C LYS A 445 -52.82 6.86 -36.62
N LYS A 446 -51.73 6.88 -37.38
CA LYS A 446 -51.68 6.42 -38.78
C LYS A 446 -51.60 4.89 -38.91
N VAL A 447 -50.83 4.18 -38.09
CA VAL A 447 -50.79 2.68 -38.12
C VAL A 447 -52.04 2.04 -37.49
N GLY A 448 -52.69 2.75 -36.56
CA GLY A 448 -53.68 2.19 -35.64
C GLY A 448 -53.03 1.47 -34.46
N GLY A 449 -53.79 1.30 -33.37
CA GLY A 449 -53.31 0.68 -32.13
C GLY A 449 -53.07 1.68 -31.00
N ILE A 450 -52.25 1.27 -30.03
CA ILE A 450 -52.09 1.91 -28.72
C ILE A 450 -50.62 2.24 -28.49
N LEU A 451 -50.37 3.50 -28.14
CA LEU A 451 -49.02 4.02 -27.86
C LEU A 451 -48.70 3.89 -26.37
N PHE A 452 -47.57 3.25 -26.08
CA PHE A 452 -46.95 3.17 -24.77
C PHE A 452 -45.60 3.92 -24.81
N VAL A 453 -45.39 4.86 -23.90
CA VAL A 453 -44.17 5.70 -23.82
C VAL A 453 -43.52 5.48 -22.47
N SER A 454 -42.20 5.33 -22.46
CA SER A 454 -41.42 5.05 -21.24
C SER A 454 -41.73 6.02 -20.09
N ARG A 455 -41.78 5.49 -18.85
CA ARG A 455 -41.87 6.30 -17.63
C ARG A 455 -40.66 7.24 -17.47
N TYR A 456 -39.51 6.83 -18.00
CA TYR A 456 -38.29 7.59 -17.92
C TYR A 456 -38.26 8.71 -18.96
N ARG A 457 -37.84 9.89 -18.54
CA ARG A 457 -37.58 11.05 -19.41
C ARG A 457 -36.52 10.75 -20.48
N SER A 458 -35.56 9.88 -20.16
CA SER A 458 -34.53 9.39 -21.07
C SER A 458 -34.32 7.90 -20.87
N THR A 459 -34.50 7.11 -21.94
CA THR A 459 -34.16 5.68 -22.01
C THR A 459 -33.12 5.49 -23.10
N SER A 460 -31.84 5.43 -22.74
CA SER A 460 -30.74 5.47 -23.72
C SER A 460 -29.85 4.22 -23.75
N VAL A 461 -29.50 3.84 -24.97
CA VAL A 461 -28.44 2.87 -25.33
C VAL A 461 -27.30 3.55 -26.10
N HIS A 462 -27.39 4.88 -26.27
CA HIS A 462 -26.45 5.70 -27.02
C HIS A 462 -25.86 6.75 -26.07
N LEU A 463 -25.10 6.25 -25.10
CA LEU A 463 -24.39 7.08 -24.12
C LEU A 463 -23.18 7.71 -24.80
N LEU A 464 -23.01 9.02 -24.62
CA LEU A 464 -21.92 9.82 -25.19
C LEU A 464 -21.37 10.80 -24.15
N GLY A 465 -20.12 11.23 -24.32
CA GLY A 465 -19.51 12.28 -23.49
C GLY A 465 -19.17 11.85 -22.06
N GLY A 466 -18.88 12.84 -21.21
CA GLY A 466 -18.43 12.65 -19.83
C GLY A 466 -16.91 12.53 -19.67
N CYS A 467 -16.16 12.26 -20.74
CA CYS A 467 -14.70 12.43 -20.80
C CYS A 467 -14.32 13.27 -22.03
N ASN A 468 -15.06 14.36 -22.23
CA ASN A 468 -15.11 15.13 -23.46
C ASN A 468 -13.73 15.55 -23.98
N ALA A 469 -13.52 15.40 -25.29
CA ALA A 469 -12.39 16.00 -25.98
C ALA A 469 -12.57 17.52 -26.12
N SER A 470 -11.50 18.29 -25.88
CA SER A 470 -11.43 19.74 -26.06
C SER A 470 -10.03 20.17 -26.44
N SER A 471 -9.87 21.21 -27.26
CA SER A 471 -8.57 21.85 -27.51
C SER A 471 -8.09 22.68 -26.31
N ASP A 472 -8.99 23.01 -25.38
CA ASP A 472 -8.69 23.72 -24.12
C ASP A 472 -8.82 22.76 -22.90
N PRO A 473 -7.75 22.59 -22.10
CA PRO A 473 -7.78 21.79 -20.86
C PRO A 473 -8.81 22.24 -19.82
N SER A 474 -9.28 23.49 -19.85
CA SER A 474 -10.29 23.99 -18.88
C SER A 474 -11.70 23.46 -19.15
N SER A 475 -11.96 23.02 -20.38
CA SER A 475 -13.29 22.67 -20.90
C SER A 475 -13.43 21.20 -21.34
N GLY A 476 -12.41 20.36 -21.11
CA GLY A 476 -12.42 18.94 -21.43
C GLY A 476 -11.55 18.08 -20.51
N VAL A 477 -11.62 16.76 -20.72
CA VAL A 477 -10.81 15.75 -20.00
C VAL A 477 -9.62 15.30 -20.85
N CYS A 478 -9.80 15.30 -22.17
CA CYS A 478 -8.79 14.90 -23.14
C CYS A 478 -8.57 15.97 -24.20
N ASN A 479 -7.39 15.98 -24.81
CA ASN A 479 -7.16 16.72 -26.05
C ASN A 479 -7.86 16.01 -27.24
N PRO A 480 -7.91 16.62 -28.44
CA PRO A 480 -8.53 16.01 -29.62
C PRO A 480 -7.87 14.70 -30.06
N ASN A 481 -6.63 14.44 -29.69
CA ASN A 481 -5.92 13.17 -29.94
C ASN A 481 -6.22 12.09 -28.88
N GLY A 482 -7.13 12.36 -27.94
CA GLY A 482 -7.57 11.42 -26.90
C GLY A 482 -6.63 11.32 -25.70
N GLN A 483 -5.53 12.08 -25.66
CA GLN A 483 -4.60 12.10 -24.53
C GLN A 483 -5.26 12.81 -23.34
N VAL A 484 -5.22 12.19 -22.16
CA VAL A 484 -5.81 12.76 -20.94
C VAL A 484 -4.99 13.96 -20.45
N PHE A 485 -5.63 15.08 -20.11
CA PHE A 485 -4.92 16.26 -19.60
C PHE A 485 -4.31 16.03 -18.20
N ASP A 486 -3.11 16.59 -17.97
CA ASP A 486 -2.43 16.58 -16.68
C ASP A 486 -2.55 17.95 -16.01
N ARG A 487 -3.22 18.01 -14.85
CA ARG A 487 -3.44 19.25 -14.11
C ARG A 487 -2.23 19.70 -13.26
N ARG A 488 -1.14 18.91 -13.18
CA ARG A 488 0.08 19.26 -12.43
C ARG A 488 0.85 20.44 -13.04
N SER A 489 0.75 20.66 -14.35
CA SER A 489 1.33 21.84 -15.01
C SER A 489 0.25 22.89 -15.31
N PRO A 490 0.57 24.21 -15.21
CA PRO A 490 -0.33 25.27 -15.65
C PRO A 490 -0.38 25.44 -17.19
N THR A 491 0.59 24.90 -17.93
CA THR A 491 0.56 24.81 -19.40
C THR A 491 -0.21 23.57 -19.85
N SER A 492 -0.77 23.55 -21.06
CA SER A 492 -1.56 22.46 -21.67
C SER A 492 -0.78 21.12 -21.86
N SER A 493 -0.38 20.48 -20.76
CA SER A 493 0.26 19.17 -20.74
C SER A 493 -0.75 18.02 -20.64
N VAL A 494 -0.35 16.87 -21.15
CA VAL A 494 -1.11 15.61 -21.07
C VAL A 494 -0.35 14.57 -20.26
N LEU A 495 -1.07 13.63 -19.64
CA LEU A 495 -0.53 12.47 -18.94
C LEU A 495 0.14 11.52 -19.95
N PRO A 496 1.48 11.40 -19.99
CA PRO A 496 2.15 10.67 -21.06
C PRO A 496 1.79 9.18 -21.07
N GLY A 497 1.25 8.71 -22.19
CA GLY A 497 0.85 7.32 -22.38
C GLY A 497 -0.58 6.99 -21.95
N LEU A 498 -1.35 7.92 -21.36
CA LEU A 498 -2.75 7.68 -20.99
C LEU A 498 -3.72 8.30 -22.00
N TYR A 499 -4.49 7.44 -22.66
CA TYR A 499 -5.44 7.81 -23.71
C TYR A 499 -6.85 7.32 -23.39
N ILE A 500 -7.84 8.01 -23.95
CA ILE A 500 -9.21 7.51 -24.08
C ILE A 500 -9.49 7.29 -25.57
N CYS A 501 -10.21 6.22 -25.90
CA CYS A 501 -10.61 5.89 -27.26
C CYS A 501 -11.98 5.21 -27.25
N ASP A 502 -13.03 5.93 -26.83
CA ASP A 502 -14.42 5.49 -26.91
C ASP A 502 -15.42 6.67 -27.00
N ALA A 503 -16.72 6.36 -26.87
CA ALA A 503 -17.83 7.30 -26.93
C ALA A 503 -17.79 8.43 -25.87
N SER A 504 -17.01 8.29 -24.80
CA SER A 504 -16.88 9.31 -23.76
C SER A 504 -16.15 10.57 -24.21
N LEU A 505 -15.36 10.48 -25.29
CA LEU A 505 -14.73 11.63 -25.94
C LEU A 505 -15.74 12.56 -26.65
N LEU A 506 -16.87 12.01 -27.14
CA LEU A 506 -17.80 12.74 -28.01
C LEU A 506 -18.54 13.83 -27.21
N PRO A 507 -18.26 15.13 -27.44
CA PRO A 507 -18.67 16.20 -26.53
C PRO A 507 -20.10 16.72 -26.76
N CYS A 508 -20.81 16.14 -27.73
CA CYS A 508 -22.18 16.47 -28.06
C CYS A 508 -22.95 15.28 -28.64
N SER A 509 -24.28 15.34 -28.52
CA SER A 509 -25.22 14.45 -29.21
C SER A 509 -25.03 14.46 -30.73
N VAL A 510 -25.14 13.27 -31.36
CA VAL A 510 -24.97 13.07 -32.81
C VAL A 510 -26.33 12.99 -33.53
N GLY A 511 -27.40 12.62 -32.81
CA GLY A 511 -28.78 12.57 -33.31
C GLY A 511 -29.14 11.34 -34.16
N ILE A 512 -28.19 10.42 -34.35
CA ILE A 512 -28.29 9.13 -35.06
C ILE A 512 -27.60 8.03 -34.24
N ASN A 513 -27.62 6.76 -34.68
CA ASN A 513 -26.85 5.69 -34.02
C ASN A 513 -25.33 6.02 -34.10
N PRO A 514 -24.63 6.19 -32.98
CA PRO A 514 -23.26 6.71 -32.97
C PRO A 514 -22.20 5.66 -33.33
N CYS A 515 -22.58 4.45 -33.74
CA CYS A 515 -21.64 3.32 -33.89
C CYS A 515 -20.54 3.60 -34.92
N LEU A 516 -20.91 4.15 -36.09
CA LEU A 516 -19.95 4.55 -37.12
C LEU A 516 -19.14 5.79 -36.69
N THR A 517 -19.76 6.77 -36.03
CA THR A 517 -19.09 7.96 -35.48
C THR A 517 -18.01 7.59 -34.45
N ILE A 518 -18.30 6.65 -33.54
CA ILE A 518 -17.34 6.14 -32.54
C ILE A 518 -16.19 5.41 -33.25
N ALA A 519 -16.49 4.53 -34.21
CA ALA A 519 -15.45 3.82 -34.96
C ALA A 519 -14.55 4.79 -35.76
N THR A 520 -15.15 5.80 -36.38
CA THR A 520 -14.46 6.86 -37.15
C THR A 520 -13.54 7.71 -36.27
N LEU A 521 -14.05 8.18 -35.13
CA LEU A 521 -13.24 8.86 -34.12
C LEU A 521 -12.09 7.97 -33.67
N SER A 522 -12.36 6.69 -33.43
CA SER A 522 -11.34 5.76 -32.95
C SER A 522 -10.24 5.50 -33.98
N GLU A 523 -10.54 5.54 -35.29
CA GLU A 523 -9.53 5.48 -36.36
C GLU A 523 -8.63 6.72 -36.33
N HIS A 524 -9.21 7.92 -36.16
CA HIS A 524 -8.47 9.18 -36.00
C HIS A 524 -7.52 9.13 -34.79
N ILE A 525 -8.04 8.79 -33.61
CA ILE A 525 -7.26 8.66 -32.37
C ILE A 525 -6.14 7.62 -32.53
N SER A 526 -6.44 6.48 -33.16
CA SER A 526 -5.47 5.40 -33.35
C SER A 526 -4.29 5.77 -34.26
N ARG A 527 -4.51 6.63 -35.27
CA ARG A 527 -3.42 7.14 -36.14
C ARG A 527 -2.40 7.93 -35.32
N HIS A 528 -2.85 8.84 -34.48
CA HIS A 528 -1.99 9.65 -33.61
C HIS A 528 -1.33 8.81 -32.50
N LEU A 529 -2.10 7.93 -31.85
CA LEU A 529 -1.58 7.00 -30.84
C LEU A 529 -0.43 6.12 -31.36
N VAL A 530 -0.57 5.55 -32.57
CA VAL A 530 0.49 4.75 -33.19
C VAL A 530 1.73 5.59 -33.48
N GLN A 531 1.57 6.83 -33.96
CA GLN A 531 2.69 7.76 -34.17
C GLN A 531 3.43 8.07 -32.87
N ASP A 532 2.69 8.35 -31.78
CA ASP A 532 3.26 8.66 -30.47
C ASP A 532 4.02 7.46 -29.85
N ILE A 533 3.49 6.24 -30.00
CA ILE A 533 4.16 5.01 -29.55
C ILE A 533 5.44 4.75 -30.36
N LEU A 534 5.38 4.86 -31.69
CA LEU A 534 6.55 4.65 -32.55
C LEU A 534 7.64 5.73 -32.31
N GLN A 535 7.23 6.99 -32.08
CA GLN A 535 8.18 8.06 -31.73
C GLN A 535 8.81 7.84 -30.35
N TYR A 536 8.05 7.33 -29.38
CA TYR A 536 8.59 6.96 -28.08
C TYR A 536 9.63 5.85 -28.20
N LYS A 537 9.33 4.76 -28.94
CA LYS A 537 10.27 3.67 -29.19
C LYS A 537 11.52 4.10 -29.94
N SER A 538 11.40 4.94 -30.97
CA SER A 538 12.57 5.38 -31.75
C SER A 538 13.55 6.23 -30.94
N LYS A 539 13.05 7.00 -29.97
CA LYS A 539 13.86 7.73 -28.98
C LYS A 539 14.58 6.80 -27.99
N GLU A 540 14.07 5.59 -27.75
CA GLU A 540 14.76 4.57 -26.95
C GLU A 540 15.86 3.88 -27.75
N SER A 541 15.56 3.52 -29.01
CA SER A 541 16.54 2.87 -29.91
C SER A 541 17.75 3.74 -30.21
N THR A 542 17.60 5.07 -30.21
CA THR A 542 18.74 6.01 -30.41
C THR A 542 19.60 6.22 -29.15
N THR A 543 19.14 5.77 -27.97
CA THR A 543 19.95 5.78 -26.73
C THR A 543 20.74 4.50 -26.47
N PHE A 544 20.47 3.42 -27.21
CA PHE A 544 21.23 2.17 -27.13
C PHE A 544 21.96 1.93 -28.45
N GLY A 545 23.29 2.07 -28.41
CA GLY A 545 24.15 1.84 -29.57
C GLY A 545 24.01 0.44 -30.17
N GLU A 546 24.24 0.37 -31.48
CA GLU A 546 23.97 -0.76 -32.36
C GLU A 546 24.54 -2.10 -31.86
N ASN A 547 23.69 -3.14 -31.83
CA ASN A 547 24.09 -4.53 -32.06
C ASN A 547 22.84 -5.44 -32.22
N PHE A 548 22.30 -5.50 -33.44
CA PHE A 548 21.30 -6.52 -33.82
C PHE A 548 21.89 -7.50 -34.84
N GLY A 549 22.60 -8.52 -34.34
CA GLY A 549 22.86 -9.74 -35.09
C GLY A 549 21.61 -10.62 -35.11
N GLY A 550 21.03 -10.86 -36.29
CA GLY A 550 19.76 -11.57 -36.41
C GLY A 550 19.82 -13.04 -35.98
N GLN A 551 18.78 -13.51 -35.29
CA GLN A 551 18.51 -14.93 -35.07
C GLN A 551 17.20 -15.36 -35.71
N LYS A 552 17.21 -16.56 -36.31
CA LYS A 552 16.07 -17.16 -37.02
C LYS A 552 15.07 -17.78 -36.03
N PRO A 553 13.78 -17.92 -36.39
CA PRO A 553 12.80 -18.58 -35.54
C PRO A 553 13.11 -20.08 -35.42
N GLY A 554 13.27 -20.56 -34.19
CA GLY A 554 13.61 -21.95 -33.88
C GLY A 554 12.52 -22.68 -33.09
N SER A 555 11.96 -23.73 -33.69
CA SER A 555 11.48 -24.96 -33.05
C SER A 555 10.79 -24.84 -31.67
N ILE A 556 9.45 -24.77 -31.68
CA ILE A 556 8.62 -24.92 -30.47
C ILE A 556 8.68 -26.38 -29.97
N THR A 557 9.08 -26.59 -28.72
CA THR A 557 8.81 -27.83 -27.97
C THR A 557 7.68 -27.58 -26.98
N SER A 558 6.60 -28.36 -27.07
CA SER A 558 5.37 -28.13 -26.30
C SER A 558 5.49 -28.51 -24.82
N MET A 559 5.10 -27.61 -23.92
CA MET A 559 4.59 -27.97 -22.59
C MET A 559 3.22 -27.33 -22.39
N ASN A 560 2.23 -28.16 -22.08
CA ASN A 560 0.90 -27.70 -21.68
C ASN A 560 0.97 -27.12 -20.27
N LEU A 561 0.67 -25.84 -20.12
CA LEU A 561 0.26 -25.28 -18.83
C LEU A 561 -1.15 -24.69 -18.95
N GLU A 562 -2.10 -25.35 -18.32
CA GLU A 562 -3.41 -24.75 -17.98
C GLU A 562 -3.18 -23.57 -17.03
N TRP A 563 -4.17 -22.68 -16.89
CA TRP A 563 -4.17 -21.75 -15.74
C TRP A 563 -4.33 -22.55 -14.44
N SER A 564 -3.20 -22.95 -13.85
CA SER A 564 -3.17 -23.26 -12.43
C SER A 564 -3.60 -22.01 -11.67
N LEU A 565 -4.68 -22.14 -10.91
CA LEU A 565 -4.98 -21.26 -9.80
C LEU A 565 -3.88 -21.43 -8.75
N ASP A 566 -2.72 -20.80 -8.97
CA ASP A 566 -1.61 -20.77 -8.03
C ASP A 566 -2.17 -20.26 -6.68
N PRO A 567 -2.20 -21.10 -5.63
CA PRO A 567 -3.16 -20.92 -4.56
C PRO A 567 -2.70 -19.86 -3.55
N THR A 568 -2.94 -18.60 -3.88
CA THR A 568 -2.71 -17.46 -2.98
C THR A 568 -3.68 -17.50 -1.80
N VAL A 569 -3.17 -17.24 -0.60
CA VAL A 569 -4.00 -17.12 0.60
C VAL A 569 -4.40 -15.66 0.79
N VAL A 570 -5.71 -15.38 0.84
CA VAL A 570 -6.26 -14.03 0.91
C VAL A 570 -7.08 -13.86 2.19
N PHE A 571 -6.84 -12.78 2.92
CA PHE A 571 -7.60 -12.40 4.12
C PHE A 571 -7.65 -10.87 4.30
N LYS A 572 -8.48 -10.40 5.22
CA LYS A 572 -8.61 -8.99 5.59
C LYS A 572 -8.18 -8.75 7.03
N GLU A 573 -7.52 -7.63 7.28
CA GLU A 573 -7.00 -7.25 8.60
C GLU A 573 -7.34 -5.78 8.88
N THR A 574 -8.12 -5.53 9.94
CA THR A 574 -8.46 -4.16 10.38
C THR A 574 -7.65 -3.82 11.64
N MET A 575 -6.94 -2.69 11.61
CA MET A 575 -6.20 -2.17 12.77
C MET A 575 -6.68 -0.76 13.12
N ARG A 576 -6.73 -0.41 14.41
CA ARG A 576 -7.10 0.93 14.89
C ARG A 576 -6.15 1.37 16.00
N GLY A 577 -5.83 2.67 16.06
CA GLY A 577 -4.97 3.22 17.09
C GLY A 577 -4.61 4.67 16.82
N TYR A 578 -3.38 5.06 17.21
CA TYR A 578 -2.94 6.45 17.18
C TYR A 578 -1.56 6.60 16.52
N VAL A 579 -1.41 7.64 15.71
CA VAL A 579 -0.18 8.02 14.99
C VAL A 579 0.04 9.52 15.19
N GLY A 580 1.19 9.90 15.77
CA GLY A 580 1.42 11.29 16.18
C GLY A 580 0.41 11.79 17.23
N GLY A 581 -0.12 10.89 18.07
CA GLY A 581 -1.21 11.19 19.03
C GLY A 581 -2.62 11.26 18.41
N MET A 582 -2.76 11.17 17.09
CA MET A 582 -4.01 11.35 16.36
C MET A 582 -4.61 10.02 15.90
N PRO A 583 -5.95 9.87 15.86
CA PRO A 583 -6.60 8.59 15.53
C PRO A 583 -6.35 8.17 14.08
N CYS A 584 -6.04 6.89 13.88
CA CYS A 584 -5.72 6.29 12.59
C CYS A 584 -6.30 4.86 12.53
N SER A 585 -6.88 4.48 11.39
CA SER A 585 -7.39 3.13 11.14
C SER A 585 -6.88 2.60 9.81
N ALA A 586 -6.44 1.35 9.75
CA ALA A 586 -5.96 0.68 8.55
C ALA A 586 -6.86 -0.52 8.21
N TYR A 587 -7.32 -0.59 6.96
CA TYR A 587 -8.17 -1.65 6.44
C TYR A 587 -7.41 -2.36 5.33
N LEU A 588 -6.72 -3.43 5.70
CA LEU A 588 -5.78 -4.13 4.84
C LEU A 588 -6.44 -5.36 4.22
N LYS A 589 -6.13 -5.62 2.96
CA LYS A 589 -6.38 -6.88 2.28
C LYS A 589 -5.03 -7.48 1.91
N LEU A 590 -4.73 -8.67 2.41
CA LEU A 590 -3.45 -9.33 2.25
C LEU A 590 -3.61 -10.49 1.26
N GLN A 591 -2.64 -10.65 0.36
CA GLN A 591 -2.56 -11.74 -0.62
C GLN A 591 -1.17 -12.36 -0.54
N MET A 592 -1.11 -13.53 0.10
CA MET A 592 0.12 -14.26 0.36
C MET A 592 0.45 -15.18 -0.82
N SER A 593 1.71 -15.20 -1.24
CA SER A 593 2.15 -15.89 -2.45
C SER A 593 2.73 -17.27 -2.14
N SER A 594 2.34 -18.31 -2.89
CA SER A 594 3.07 -19.58 -2.89
C SER A 594 4.21 -19.63 -3.92
N ASN A 595 4.41 -18.58 -4.72
CA ASN A 595 5.15 -18.68 -5.96
C ASN A 595 6.66 -18.79 -5.75
N THR A 596 7.26 -19.81 -6.34
CA THR A 596 8.65 -20.26 -6.12
C THR A 596 9.65 -19.73 -7.16
N ARG A 597 9.20 -18.94 -8.14
CA ARG A 597 9.97 -18.59 -9.36
C ARG A 597 11.22 -17.71 -9.18
N THR A 598 11.52 -17.22 -7.97
CA THR A 598 12.75 -16.44 -7.68
C THR A 598 13.69 -17.14 -6.69
N TRP A 599 13.74 -18.48 -6.72
CA TRP A 599 14.55 -19.28 -5.82
C TRP A 599 15.33 -20.37 -6.55
N THR A 600 16.63 -20.46 -6.27
CA THR A 600 17.49 -21.56 -6.75
C THR A 600 17.39 -22.76 -5.82
N GLU A 601 17.78 -23.96 -6.26
CA GLU A 601 17.75 -25.17 -5.39
C GLU A 601 18.59 -25.04 -4.11
N VAL A 602 19.56 -24.11 -4.10
CA VAL A 602 20.33 -23.69 -2.91
C VAL A 602 19.41 -23.32 -1.75
N ASP A 603 18.24 -22.76 -2.05
CA ASP A 603 17.38 -22.10 -1.07
C ASP A 603 16.37 -23.02 -0.39
N GLN A 604 16.14 -24.23 -0.88
CA GLN A 604 15.36 -25.23 -0.11
C GLN A 604 16.10 -25.61 1.18
N LYS A 605 17.44 -25.69 1.13
CA LYS A 605 18.29 -25.82 2.33
C LYS A 605 18.28 -24.56 3.22
N SER A 606 17.89 -23.39 2.69
CA SER A 606 17.80 -22.14 3.45
C SER A 606 16.57 -22.03 4.37
N SER A 607 15.57 -22.90 4.20
CA SER A 607 14.44 -23.03 5.15
C SER A 607 14.91 -23.37 6.58
N ILE A 608 16.09 -23.98 6.70
CA ILE A 608 16.79 -24.29 7.95
C ILE A 608 17.60 -23.07 8.47
N LEU A 609 17.94 -22.11 7.60
CA LEU A 609 18.91 -21.02 7.83
C LEU A 609 18.31 -19.62 8.01
N GLY A 610 17.00 -19.44 7.85
CA GLY A 610 16.29 -18.29 8.43
C GLY A 610 15.61 -17.31 7.49
N VAL A 611 15.39 -17.64 6.21
CA VAL A 611 14.53 -16.80 5.37
C VAL A 611 13.05 -17.13 5.62
N SER A 612 12.20 -16.09 5.63
CA SER A 612 10.75 -16.23 5.72
C SER A 612 10.21 -17.10 4.58
N TYR A 613 9.38 -18.09 4.92
CA TYR A 613 8.80 -19.01 3.93
C TYR A 613 7.94 -18.22 2.92
N PRO A 614 7.95 -18.54 1.61
CA PRO A 614 7.25 -17.74 0.60
C PRO A 614 5.78 -17.44 0.93
N LEU A 615 5.05 -18.44 1.43
CA LEU A 615 3.65 -18.32 1.85
C LEU A 615 3.40 -17.36 3.03
N LEU A 616 4.45 -16.89 3.71
CA LEU A 616 4.40 -15.87 4.77
C LEU A 616 4.83 -14.48 4.27
N ARG A 617 5.04 -14.34 2.96
CA ARG A 617 5.23 -13.06 2.24
C ARG A 617 4.07 -12.82 1.28
N GLY A 618 3.75 -11.55 1.06
CA GLY A 618 2.60 -11.18 0.22
C GLY A 618 2.58 -9.72 -0.18
N LYS A 619 1.62 -9.40 -1.06
CA LYS A 619 1.24 -8.03 -1.36
C LYS A 619 0.03 -7.62 -0.52
N VAL A 620 -0.11 -6.31 -0.30
CA VAL A 620 -1.15 -5.70 0.52
C VAL A 620 -1.86 -4.63 -0.29
N GLY A 621 -3.20 -4.66 -0.28
CA GLY A 621 -4.07 -3.62 -0.81
C GLY A 621 -5.04 -3.11 0.26
N GLY A 622 -5.96 -2.23 -0.13
CA GLY A 622 -6.93 -1.60 0.77
C GLY A 622 -6.62 -0.12 1.01
N TYR A 623 -6.88 0.39 2.21
CA TYR A 623 -6.74 1.81 2.53
C TYR A 623 -6.47 2.10 4.02
N VAL A 624 -6.08 3.34 4.31
CA VAL A 624 -5.88 3.88 5.66
C VAL A 624 -6.74 5.14 5.82
N GLU A 625 -7.55 5.19 6.88
CA GLU A 625 -8.22 6.41 7.33
C GLU A 625 -7.30 7.17 8.29
N PHE A 626 -6.81 8.34 7.88
CA PHE A 626 -6.03 9.23 8.73
C PHE A 626 -6.48 10.69 8.58
N LYS A 627 -7.71 10.96 9.05
CA LYS A 627 -8.46 12.21 8.84
C LYS A 627 -7.79 13.49 9.33
N ALA A 628 -6.75 13.39 10.15
CA ALA A 628 -5.97 14.51 10.64
C ALA A 628 -4.94 15.06 9.63
N LEU A 629 -4.59 14.28 8.59
CA LEU A 629 -3.68 14.71 7.53
C LEU A 629 -4.40 14.89 6.18
N GLU A 630 -5.31 13.98 5.84
CA GLU A 630 -6.06 13.97 4.59
C GLU A 630 -7.53 13.69 4.87
N VAL A 631 -8.44 14.47 4.30
CA VAL A 631 -9.89 14.36 4.58
C VAL A 631 -10.48 13.04 4.05
N GLY A 632 -9.91 12.52 2.95
CA GLY A 632 -10.32 11.26 2.32
C GLY A 632 -9.46 10.06 2.72
N GLU A 633 -9.85 8.89 2.23
CA GLU A 633 -9.07 7.65 2.40
C GLU A 633 -7.69 7.75 1.71
N LEU A 634 -6.69 7.16 2.36
CA LEU A 634 -5.36 6.94 1.81
C LEU A 634 -5.31 5.53 1.21
N HIS A 635 -5.49 5.40 -0.10
CA HIS A 635 -5.50 4.10 -0.76
C HIS A 635 -4.08 3.53 -0.92
N ILE A 636 -3.93 2.23 -0.71
CA ILE A 636 -2.65 1.53 -0.95
C ILE A 636 -2.47 1.32 -2.46
N ILE A 637 -1.33 1.76 -3.00
CA ILE A 637 -0.96 1.63 -4.43
C ILE A 637 0.28 0.76 -4.66
N ASP A 638 1.06 0.53 -3.61
CA ASP A 638 2.00 -0.60 -3.50
C ASP A 638 2.05 -0.99 -2.02
N GLY A 639 1.99 -2.28 -1.72
CA GLY A 639 1.94 -2.75 -0.35
C GLY A 639 2.60 -4.10 -0.22
N GLU A 640 3.47 -4.25 0.75
CA GLU A 640 4.25 -5.49 0.97
C GLU A 640 4.15 -5.91 2.43
N VAL A 641 4.12 -7.23 2.65
CA VAL A 641 4.13 -7.84 3.97
C VAL A 641 5.09 -9.03 4.03
N ASP A 642 5.84 -9.12 5.12
CA ASP A 642 6.59 -10.32 5.53
C ASP A 642 6.25 -10.63 6.99
N LEU A 643 5.47 -11.70 7.23
CA LEU A 643 5.01 -12.11 8.57
C LEU A 643 6.10 -12.80 9.41
N CYS A 644 7.26 -13.07 8.81
CA CYS A 644 8.39 -13.77 9.42
C CYS A 644 9.73 -13.15 9.05
N ALA A 645 9.78 -11.83 8.91
CA ALA A 645 11.02 -11.10 8.72
C ALA A 645 11.94 -11.32 9.93
N VAL A 646 13.22 -11.60 9.63
CA VAL A 646 14.28 -11.84 10.61
C VAL A 646 15.23 -10.65 10.61
N ASP A 647 15.79 -10.35 11.77
CA ASP A 647 16.89 -9.39 11.92
C ASP A 647 18.11 -10.14 12.45
N GLU A 648 19.26 -10.01 11.78
CA GLU A 648 20.49 -10.68 12.18
C GLU A 648 21.01 -10.18 13.54
N ARG A 649 20.70 -8.93 13.93
CA ARG A 649 21.07 -8.37 15.24
C ARG A 649 20.24 -8.96 16.39
N THR A 650 19.04 -9.48 16.12
CA THR A 650 18.10 -10.00 17.13
C THR A 650 17.56 -11.38 16.73
N PRO A 651 18.39 -12.42 16.64
CA PRO A 651 18.09 -13.66 15.90
C PRO A 651 16.95 -14.51 16.50
N TYR A 652 16.53 -14.24 17.74
CA TYR A 652 15.39 -14.89 18.38
C TYR A 652 14.07 -14.11 18.26
N THR A 653 14.11 -12.84 17.84
CA THR A 653 12.93 -11.98 17.70
C THR A 653 12.35 -12.11 16.30
N GLN A 654 11.05 -12.32 16.21
CA GLN A 654 10.32 -12.36 14.93
C GLN A 654 9.68 -11.00 14.66
N TYR A 655 9.66 -10.59 13.39
CA TYR A 655 8.98 -9.38 12.95
C TYR A 655 7.89 -9.72 11.93
N MET A 656 6.70 -9.12 12.08
CA MET A 656 5.79 -8.93 10.93
C MET A 656 6.02 -7.52 10.41
N ARG A 657 6.64 -7.39 9.23
CA ARG A 657 6.94 -6.11 8.58
C ARG A 657 5.90 -5.82 7.51
N TYR A 658 5.44 -4.57 7.48
CA TYR A 658 4.48 -4.03 6.52
C TYR A 658 5.08 -2.76 5.93
N ARG A 659 5.05 -2.62 4.60
CA ARG A 659 5.48 -1.40 3.90
C ARG A 659 4.38 -1.01 2.93
N LEU A 660 3.69 0.09 3.21
CA LEU A 660 2.52 0.54 2.44
C LEU A 660 2.82 1.91 1.82
N LEU A 661 2.88 1.97 0.49
CA LEU A 661 2.85 3.21 -0.27
C LEU A 661 1.39 3.62 -0.48
N LEU A 662 1.06 4.77 0.07
CA LEU A 662 -0.28 5.32 0.17
C LEU A 662 -0.47 6.52 -0.76
N ALA A 663 -1.67 6.64 -1.28
CA ALA A 663 -2.11 7.66 -2.21
C ALA A 663 -3.36 8.37 -1.70
N ALA A 664 -3.29 9.70 -1.58
CA ALA A 664 -4.44 10.55 -1.32
C ALA A 664 -5.03 11.08 -2.64
N SER A 665 -6.32 11.38 -2.63
CA SER A 665 -6.99 12.08 -3.75
C SER A 665 -6.46 13.50 -4.00
N SER A 666 -5.85 14.11 -2.98
CA SER A 666 -5.07 15.35 -3.08
C SER A 666 -3.80 15.22 -3.95
N GLY A 667 -3.40 14.01 -4.34
CA GLY A 667 -2.15 13.72 -5.04
C GLY A 667 -0.98 13.45 -4.10
N SER A 668 -1.12 13.74 -2.80
CA SER A 668 -0.11 13.43 -1.78
C SER A 668 0.23 11.94 -1.77
N ARG A 669 1.50 11.65 -1.50
CA ARG A 669 2.05 10.30 -1.34
C ARG A 669 2.60 10.15 0.07
N TYR A 670 2.34 9.01 0.70
CA TYR A 670 2.82 8.70 2.05
C TYR A 670 3.35 7.26 2.10
N VAL A 671 4.31 7.00 3.00
CA VAL A 671 4.76 5.64 3.31
C VAL A 671 4.42 5.34 4.77
N LEU A 672 3.67 4.27 4.99
CA LEU A 672 3.42 3.69 6.30
C LEU A 672 4.25 2.42 6.45
N GLU A 673 5.27 2.49 7.30
CA GLU A 673 6.09 1.34 7.70
C GLU A 673 5.60 0.79 9.03
N GLY A 674 5.03 -0.40 9.02
CA GLY A 674 4.54 -1.10 10.19
C GLY A 674 5.45 -2.25 10.61
N LYS A 675 5.67 -2.41 11.91
CA LYS A 675 6.27 -3.63 12.48
C LYS A 675 5.53 -4.12 13.72
N LYS A 676 5.12 -5.39 13.69
CA LYS A 676 4.78 -6.15 14.91
C LYS A 676 6.05 -6.84 15.38
N VAL A 677 6.38 -6.72 16.66
CA VAL A 677 7.64 -7.24 17.24
C VAL A 677 7.26 -8.32 18.25
N MET A 678 7.70 -9.55 17.99
CA MET A 678 7.35 -10.73 18.79
C MET A 678 8.61 -11.25 19.45
N ASN A 679 8.73 -11.00 20.76
CA ASN A 679 9.90 -11.32 21.55
C ASN A 679 9.71 -12.69 22.20
N PRO A 680 10.69 -13.60 22.10
CA PRO A 680 10.53 -15.03 22.42
C PRO A 680 10.25 -15.33 23.90
N TYR A 681 10.39 -14.33 24.78
CA TYR A 681 10.67 -14.54 26.19
C TYR A 681 9.70 -13.87 27.17
N LEU A 682 8.90 -12.89 26.72
CA LEU A 682 7.79 -12.45 27.56
C LEU A 682 6.80 -13.63 27.69
N PHE A 683 6.38 -13.94 28.93
CA PHE A 683 5.38 -14.98 29.22
C PHE A 683 4.26 -14.95 28.17
N GLY A 684 3.77 -16.11 27.70
CA GLY A 684 2.82 -16.21 26.58
C GLY A 684 1.55 -15.35 26.67
N LEU A 685 1.25 -14.83 27.86
CA LEU A 685 0.27 -13.78 28.14
C LEU A 685 0.51 -12.48 27.30
N TYR A 686 1.77 -12.18 26.97
CA TYR A 686 2.18 -11.02 26.16
C TYR A 686 2.14 -11.29 24.64
N ALA A 687 2.22 -12.56 24.21
CA ALA A 687 2.22 -12.93 22.79
C ALA A 687 0.99 -12.40 22.06
N TRP A 688 -0.16 -12.31 22.74
CA TRP A 688 -1.35 -11.64 22.25
C TRP A 688 -1.09 -10.16 21.88
N ARG A 689 -0.55 -9.38 22.82
CA ARG A 689 -0.25 -7.96 22.60
C ARG A 689 0.76 -7.77 21.46
N GLU A 690 1.78 -8.59 21.41
CA GLU A 690 2.85 -8.52 20.41
C GLU A 690 2.38 -8.93 18.99
N THR A 691 1.49 -9.92 18.86
CA THR A 691 0.93 -10.33 17.57
C THR A 691 -0.19 -9.42 17.05
N THR A 692 -0.78 -8.59 17.92
CA THR A 692 -1.87 -7.66 17.57
C THR A 692 -1.49 -6.18 17.55
N THR A 693 -0.35 -5.79 18.13
CA THR A 693 0.13 -4.40 18.15
C THR A 693 1.17 -4.17 17.05
N MET A 694 0.84 -3.32 16.08
CA MET A 694 1.77 -2.84 15.05
C MET A 694 2.29 -1.46 15.42
N HIS A 695 3.61 -1.36 15.62
CA HIS A 695 4.30 -0.08 15.72
C HIS A 695 4.47 0.51 14.33
N VAL A 696 4.02 1.73 14.10
CA VAL A 696 4.03 2.37 12.78
C VAL A 696 4.89 3.62 12.74
N THR A 697 5.54 3.83 11.61
CA THR A 697 6.15 5.11 11.20
C THR A 697 5.45 5.56 9.93
N PHE A 698 4.97 6.80 9.92
CA PHE A 698 4.21 7.38 8.82
C PHE A 698 4.96 8.61 8.30
N ASN A 699 5.38 8.55 7.04
CA ASN A 699 6.22 9.56 6.40
C ASN A 699 5.49 10.15 5.18
N LYS A 700 5.48 11.47 5.00
CA LYS A 700 5.11 12.10 3.72
C LYS A 700 6.25 11.92 2.71
N VAL A 701 5.94 11.51 1.49
CA VAL A 701 6.94 11.41 0.41
C VAL A 701 7.05 12.79 -0.25
N VAL A 702 8.22 13.40 -0.12
CA VAL A 702 8.55 14.67 -0.77
C VAL A 702 8.96 14.38 -2.22
N MET A 703 8.18 14.87 -3.18
CA MET A 703 8.46 14.74 -4.62
C MET A 703 9.13 16.03 -5.12
N ASN A 704 10.42 16.21 -4.78
CA ASN A 704 11.45 17.13 -5.33
C ASN A 704 12.48 17.50 -4.23
N ASP A 705 13.67 17.98 -4.62
CA ASP A 705 14.78 18.39 -3.73
C ASP A 705 14.51 19.65 -2.86
N ALA A 706 13.24 19.99 -2.63
CA ALA A 706 12.87 21.02 -1.67
C ALA A 706 13.16 20.53 -0.24
N LYS A 707 13.89 21.32 0.53
CA LYS A 707 14.21 21.07 1.96
C LYS A 707 12.99 21.24 2.88
N GLU A 708 11.84 20.66 2.54
CA GLU A 708 10.76 20.47 3.51
C GLU A 708 11.14 19.33 4.46
N GLU A 709 11.17 19.59 5.77
CA GLU A 709 11.34 18.54 6.77
C GLU A 709 10.17 17.56 6.70
N GLY A 710 10.45 16.35 6.17
CA GLY A 710 9.43 15.33 5.97
C GLY A 710 8.75 14.94 7.29
N VAL A 711 7.45 15.24 7.39
CA VAL A 711 6.61 14.88 8.55
C VAL A 711 6.72 13.38 8.82
N LYS A 712 7.36 13.04 9.94
CA LYS A 712 7.67 11.67 10.40
C LYS A 712 6.97 11.36 11.70
N LEU A 713 5.74 10.86 11.61
CA LEU A 713 4.93 10.52 12.79
C LEU A 713 5.15 9.07 13.20
N LYS A 714 5.25 8.81 14.50
CA LYS A 714 5.31 7.46 15.08
C LYS A 714 3.98 7.13 15.75
N GLY A 715 3.61 5.85 15.80
CA GLY A 715 2.34 5.41 16.34
C GLY A 715 2.25 3.93 16.70
N LYS A 716 1.08 3.53 17.17
CA LYS A 716 0.70 2.14 17.45
C LYS A 716 -0.72 1.91 16.92
N LEU A 717 -0.90 0.89 16.10
CA LEU A 717 -2.19 0.38 15.65
C LEU A 717 -2.41 -1.01 16.23
N CYS A 718 -3.62 -1.30 16.70
CA CYS A 718 -3.98 -2.57 17.36
C CYS A 718 -5.14 -3.26 16.65
N ILE A 719 -5.12 -4.59 16.63
CA ILE A 719 -6.24 -5.44 16.19
C ILE A 719 -7.07 -5.81 17.41
N SER A 720 -8.40 -5.66 17.35
CA SER A 720 -9.29 -6.15 18.42
C SER A 720 -9.54 -7.66 18.29
N MET A 721 -9.99 -8.31 19.37
CA MET A 721 -10.47 -9.70 19.32
C MET A 721 -11.50 -9.93 18.20
N THR A 722 -12.41 -8.98 18.00
CA THR A 722 -13.48 -9.04 17.00
C THR A 722 -12.95 -8.94 15.58
N GLU A 723 -11.98 -8.07 15.31
CA GLU A 723 -11.36 -7.95 13.98
C GLU A 723 -10.42 -9.13 13.68
N LEU A 724 -9.73 -9.70 14.67
CA LEU A 724 -8.95 -10.92 14.47
C LEU A 724 -9.85 -12.12 14.13
N LEU A 725 -11.00 -12.27 14.79
CA LEU A 725 -11.95 -13.32 14.45
C LEU A 725 -12.51 -13.15 13.03
N LYS A 726 -12.83 -11.91 12.62
CA LYS A 726 -13.19 -11.60 11.22
C LYS A 726 -12.06 -11.93 10.25
N CYS A 727 -10.81 -11.63 10.60
CA CYS A 727 -9.63 -11.97 9.79
C CYS A 727 -9.56 -13.48 9.55
N LEU A 728 -9.67 -14.30 10.59
CA LEU A 728 -9.68 -15.77 10.49
C LEU A 728 -10.85 -16.29 9.64
N ILE A 729 -12.06 -15.74 9.82
CA ILE A 729 -13.25 -16.10 9.02
C ILE A 729 -13.10 -15.66 7.54
N SER A 730 -12.35 -14.58 7.27
CA SER A 730 -12.13 -14.06 5.92
C SER A 730 -11.12 -14.86 5.09
N LEU A 731 -10.41 -15.82 5.70
CA LEU A 731 -9.31 -16.57 5.10
C LEU A 731 -9.77 -17.49 3.96
N LYS A 732 -9.29 -17.22 2.75
CA LYS A 732 -9.62 -17.94 1.50
C LYS A 732 -8.34 -18.37 0.77
N GLY A 733 -8.48 -19.31 -0.17
CA GLY A 733 -7.38 -19.86 -0.98
C GLY A 733 -7.03 -21.30 -0.62
N ASN A 734 -6.53 -22.07 -1.59
CA ASN A 734 -6.36 -23.52 -1.43
C ASN A 734 -5.22 -23.87 -0.45
N ALA A 735 -4.21 -23.00 -0.32
CA ALA A 735 -3.08 -23.17 0.59
C ALA A 735 -3.36 -22.69 2.05
N ARG A 736 -4.61 -22.38 2.40
CA ARG A 736 -4.97 -21.82 3.73
C ARG A 736 -4.52 -22.68 4.92
N GLY A 737 -4.58 -24.01 4.79
CA GLY A 737 -4.16 -24.95 5.84
C GLY A 737 -2.64 -24.89 6.06
N SER A 738 -1.87 -24.94 4.96
CA SER A 738 -0.41 -24.80 4.98
C SER A 738 0.02 -23.44 5.54
N PHE A 739 -0.68 -22.35 5.19
CA PHE A 739 -0.42 -21.02 5.72
C PHE A 739 -0.63 -20.95 7.25
N VAL A 740 -1.75 -21.45 7.74
CA VAL A 740 -2.04 -21.49 9.19
C VAL A 740 -1.03 -22.37 9.93
N SER A 741 -0.71 -23.55 9.39
CA SER A 741 0.28 -24.46 9.96
C SER A 741 1.67 -23.82 10.05
N LEU A 742 2.15 -23.21 8.97
CA LEU A 742 3.42 -22.48 8.94
C LEU A 742 3.43 -21.30 9.91
N LEU A 743 2.35 -20.50 9.97
CA LEU A 743 2.25 -19.38 10.90
C LEU A 743 2.24 -19.85 12.37
N LEU A 744 1.51 -20.92 12.69
CA LEU A 744 1.50 -21.52 14.04
C LEU A 744 2.88 -22.09 14.40
N LEU A 745 3.56 -22.79 13.48
CA LEU A 745 4.93 -23.25 13.65
C LEU A 745 5.88 -22.08 13.92
N THR A 746 5.63 -20.91 13.32
CA THR A 746 6.45 -19.72 13.57
C THR A 746 6.25 -19.19 14.98
N PHE A 747 5.02 -19.14 15.49
CA PHE A 747 4.76 -18.77 16.88
C PHE A 747 5.29 -19.79 17.88
N PHE A 748 5.17 -21.09 17.58
CA PHE A 748 5.76 -22.16 18.39
C PHE A 748 7.28 -22.02 18.48
N ARG A 749 7.97 -21.83 17.35
CA ARG A 749 9.43 -21.61 17.32
C ARG A 749 9.86 -20.40 18.14
N THR A 750 9.11 -19.30 18.04
CA THR A 750 9.42 -18.03 18.70
C THR A 750 9.15 -18.09 20.20
N TYR A 751 7.93 -18.41 20.63
CA TYR A 751 7.52 -18.31 22.05
C TYR A 751 7.73 -19.58 22.89
N ILE A 752 7.80 -20.77 22.26
CA ILE A 752 7.87 -22.05 22.98
C ILE A 752 9.23 -22.71 22.82
N SER A 753 9.70 -22.96 21.58
CA SER A 753 11.01 -23.58 21.35
C SER A 753 12.17 -22.61 21.58
N GLN A 754 11.94 -21.31 21.42
CA GLN A 754 12.94 -20.23 21.48
C GLN A 754 14.18 -20.53 20.60
N VAL A 755 13.98 -21.11 19.42
CA VAL A 755 15.09 -21.48 18.50
C VAL A 755 15.39 -20.30 17.57
N PRO A 756 16.63 -19.80 17.52
CA PRO A 756 17.00 -18.62 16.71
C PRO A 756 16.73 -18.89 15.24
N ARG A 757 16.31 -17.87 14.49
CA ARG A 757 15.85 -18.02 13.09
C ARG A 757 17.01 -18.03 12.10
N GLY A 758 17.97 -17.13 12.24
CA GLY A 758 19.14 -17.04 11.37
C GLY A 758 20.31 -17.91 11.83
N SER A 759 21.14 -18.37 10.89
CA SER A 759 22.46 -18.89 11.23
C SER A 759 23.35 -17.82 11.83
N ARG A 760 24.21 -18.24 12.77
CA ARG A 760 25.37 -17.46 13.22
C ARG A 760 26.22 -17.09 11.99
N LYS A 761 26.13 -15.84 11.51
CA LYS A 761 27.31 -15.26 10.85
C LYS A 761 28.38 -15.26 11.92
N GLU A 762 29.32 -16.18 11.81
CA GLU A 762 30.50 -16.16 12.67
C GLU A 762 31.18 -14.82 12.39
N PHE A 763 31.11 -13.94 13.39
CA PHE A 763 31.82 -12.68 13.35
C PHE A 763 33.30 -13.04 13.25
N ASN A 764 33.85 -12.95 12.04
CA ASN A 764 35.23 -13.31 11.80
C ASN A 764 36.12 -12.32 12.59
N PRO A 765 36.90 -12.78 13.59
CA PRO A 765 37.71 -11.89 14.42
C PRO A 765 38.71 -11.06 13.60
N LEU A 766 39.07 -11.51 12.39
CA LEU A 766 39.89 -10.76 11.43
C LEU A 766 39.25 -9.44 10.96
N LYS A 767 37.95 -9.22 11.18
CA LYS A 767 37.27 -7.94 10.95
C LYS A 767 37.32 -6.97 12.13
N LEU A 768 37.93 -7.37 13.26
CA LEU A 768 38.12 -6.51 14.41
C LEU A 768 39.26 -5.50 14.17
N HIS A 769 39.01 -4.52 13.30
CA HIS A 769 39.90 -3.38 13.13
C HIS A 769 39.87 -2.50 14.39
N GLN A 770 40.71 -2.83 15.36
CA GLN A 770 41.06 -1.91 16.44
C GLN A 770 41.73 -0.70 15.80
N LYS A 771 41.06 0.46 15.84
CA LYS A 771 41.71 1.71 15.42
C LYS A 771 42.81 2.03 16.43
N PRO A 772 43.97 2.58 16.00
CA PRO A 772 44.99 3.04 16.94
C PRO A 772 44.34 4.01 17.94
N TYR A 773 44.50 3.72 19.22
CA TYR A 773 43.95 4.52 20.30
C TYR A 773 44.98 5.58 20.72
N PRO A 774 44.57 6.80 21.10
CA PRO A 774 45.49 7.79 21.66
C PRO A 774 46.33 7.21 22.82
N ASN A 775 47.61 7.56 22.87
CA ASN A 775 48.53 7.11 23.91
C ASN A 775 48.04 7.55 25.30
N SER A 776 48.07 6.62 26.26
CA SER A 776 47.66 6.86 27.64
C SER A 776 48.80 6.66 28.63
N THR A 777 48.79 7.39 29.74
CA THR A 777 49.58 7.07 30.93
C THR A 777 48.70 6.33 31.94
N LEU A 778 49.16 5.18 32.44
CA LEU A 778 48.50 4.49 33.54
C LEU A 778 49.12 4.93 34.87
N HIS A 779 48.28 5.37 35.80
CA HIS A 779 48.69 5.74 37.15
C HIS A 779 48.22 4.67 38.14
N GLU A 780 49.14 4.04 38.85
CA GLU A 780 48.83 3.21 40.02
C GLU A 780 48.74 4.12 41.26
N ILE A 781 47.62 4.06 41.98
CA ILE A 781 47.31 4.92 43.12
C ILE A 781 47.00 4.02 44.31
N GLN A 782 47.74 4.17 45.40
CA GLN A 782 47.38 3.54 46.67
C GLN A 782 46.31 4.38 47.38
N THR A 783 45.22 3.73 47.79
CA THR A 783 44.16 4.32 48.59
C THR A 783 44.51 4.33 50.07
N GLU A 784 43.78 5.12 50.87
CA GLU A 784 43.97 5.23 52.33
C GLU A 784 43.88 3.87 53.05
N ASP A 785 43.03 2.94 52.56
CA ASP A 785 42.90 1.58 53.10
C ASP A 785 43.97 0.59 52.57
N GLY A 786 44.98 1.07 51.84
CA GLY A 786 46.12 0.28 51.37
C GLY A 786 45.85 -0.56 50.12
N PHE A 787 44.74 -0.34 49.42
CA PHE A 787 44.44 -1.01 48.15
C PHE A 787 45.06 -0.24 46.97
N THR A 788 45.60 -0.94 45.99
CA THR A 788 46.09 -0.30 44.74
C THR A 788 44.98 -0.29 43.70
N ILE A 789 44.56 0.90 43.28
CA ILE A 789 43.67 1.12 42.13
C ILE A 789 44.47 1.69 40.95
N SER A 790 43.90 1.63 39.75
CA SER A 790 44.50 2.22 38.55
C SER A 790 43.61 3.34 37.98
N CYS A 791 44.25 4.35 37.40
CA CYS A 791 43.56 5.41 36.67
C CYS A 791 44.31 5.73 35.37
N GLN A 792 43.60 5.66 34.24
CA GLN A 792 44.18 5.84 32.91
C GLN A 792 43.97 7.29 32.44
N GLN A 793 45.06 7.98 32.12
CA GLN A 793 45.08 9.38 31.70
C GLN A 793 45.36 9.48 30.19
N TRP A 794 44.55 10.24 29.47
CA TRP A 794 44.84 10.72 28.11
C TRP A 794 45.01 12.23 28.13
N LYS A 795 46.15 12.69 27.60
CA LYS A 795 46.45 14.11 27.39
C LYS A 795 46.04 14.50 25.97
N CYS A 796 45.54 15.73 25.82
CA CYS A 796 45.35 16.31 24.49
C CYS A 796 46.74 16.55 23.85
N ASN A 797 46.89 16.28 22.55
CA ASN A 797 48.11 16.63 21.82
C ASN A 797 48.11 18.14 21.54
N GLU A 798 49.24 18.83 21.72
CA GLU A 798 49.39 20.28 21.58
C GLU A 798 49.25 20.83 20.14
N ASN A 799 48.64 20.07 19.22
CA ASN A 799 48.64 20.33 17.77
C ASN A 799 47.23 20.38 17.17
N THR A 800 46.41 21.36 17.57
CA THR A 800 45.46 22.04 16.65
C THR A 800 44.96 23.40 17.16
N LEU A 801 45.39 24.48 16.50
CA LEU A 801 44.62 25.71 16.21
C LEU A 801 44.02 26.58 17.35
N ARG A 802 44.31 26.36 18.64
CA ARG A 802 43.87 27.24 19.75
C ARG A 802 44.98 27.89 20.59
N VAL A 803 46.20 28.01 20.06
CA VAL A 803 47.36 28.54 20.81
C VAL A 803 47.65 30.03 20.51
N GLU A 804 46.98 30.65 19.54
CA GLU A 804 47.27 32.05 19.15
C GLU A 804 46.49 33.14 19.92
N GLU A 805 45.53 32.75 20.77
CA GLU A 805 44.92 33.65 21.75
C GLU A 805 44.99 33.02 23.14
N GLY A 806 45.34 33.81 24.16
CA GLY A 806 45.74 33.33 25.50
C GLY A 806 44.60 32.81 26.38
N GLU A 807 43.89 31.77 25.94
CA GLU A 807 42.84 31.12 26.71
C GLU A 807 43.35 30.12 27.76
N ASN A 808 42.63 30.05 28.88
CA ASN A 808 42.96 29.17 30.00
C ASN A 808 42.82 27.68 29.63
N LYS A 809 43.74 26.86 30.13
CA LYS A 809 43.68 25.40 30.08
C LYS A 809 42.34 24.89 30.64
N LEU A 810 41.60 24.11 29.84
CA LEU A 810 40.28 23.57 30.23
C LEU A 810 40.38 22.64 31.45
N SER A 811 39.28 22.52 32.21
CA SER A 811 39.22 21.65 33.37
C SER A 811 39.30 20.16 32.95
N PRO A 812 40.09 19.31 33.66
CA PRO A 812 40.16 17.88 33.36
C PRO A 812 38.84 17.17 33.67
N VAL A 813 38.59 16.08 32.96
CA VAL A 813 37.36 15.27 33.06
C VAL A 813 37.68 13.90 33.66
N LEU A 814 37.04 13.55 34.77
CA LEU A 814 37.11 12.24 35.41
C LEU A 814 35.89 11.39 35.02
N LEU A 815 36.14 10.26 34.39
CA LEU A 815 35.17 9.26 33.99
C LEU A 815 35.15 8.12 35.01
N ILE A 816 33.95 7.81 35.52
CA ILE A 816 33.74 6.76 36.54
C ILE A 816 32.83 5.69 35.97
N ASN A 817 33.41 4.51 35.69
CA ASN A 817 32.74 3.37 35.08
C ASN A 817 31.58 2.80 35.90
N GLY A 818 30.81 1.93 35.24
CA GLY A 818 29.80 1.09 35.89
C GLY A 818 30.40 -0.03 36.74
N TYR A 819 29.60 -1.07 37.02
CA TYR A 819 29.99 -2.12 37.97
C TYR A 819 31.30 -2.84 37.57
N ALA A 820 31.42 -3.31 36.33
CA ALA A 820 32.60 -4.06 35.84
C ALA A 820 32.85 -3.94 34.32
N THR A 821 31.98 -3.26 33.57
CA THR A 821 32.07 -3.13 32.10
C THR A 821 32.65 -1.78 31.70
N GLU A 822 33.66 -1.78 30.84
CA GLU A 822 34.16 -0.56 30.23
C GLU A 822 33.07 0.09 29.38
N SER A 823 32.75 1.34 29.71
CA SER A 823 31.64 2.08 29.10
C SER A 823 32.08 3.30 28.32
N TYR A 824 33.33 3.75 28.51
CA TYR A 824 33.86 4.99 27.92
C TYR A 824 35.01 4.77 26.93
N TRP A 825 35.82 3.73 27.14
CA TRP A 825 36.92 3.33 26.28
C TRP A 825 36.46 2.22 25.34
N LEU A 826 36.24 2.53 24.05
CA LEU A 826 35.66 1.59 23.08
C LEU A 826 36.60 1.43 21.85
N PRO A 827 37.58 0.50 21.89
CA PRO A 827 38.58 0.33 20.84
C PRO A 827 38.04 -0.01 19.45
N THR A 828 36.83 -0.59 19.37
CA THR A 828 36.16 -0.98 18.12
C THR A 828 35.37 0.15 17.46
N GLU A 829 35.00 1.18 18.22
CA GLU A 829 34.20 2.29 17.72
C GLU A 829 35.08 3.46 17.29
N SER A 830 34.59 4.26 16.35
CA SER A 830 35.32 5.44 15.87
C SER A 830 35.22 6.61 16.84
N ASN A 831 34.05 6.80 17.44
CA ASN A 831 33.70 7.98 18.24
C ASN A 831 33.16 7.51 19.60
N ASP A 832 34.05 7.33 20.58
CA ASP A 832 33.68 7.09 21.98
C ASP A 832 33.81 8.38 22.81
N LEU A 833 33.38 8.36 24.08
CA LEU A 833 33.35 9.58 24.88
C LEU A 833 34.76 10.12 25.17
N VAL A 834 35.75 9.24 25.36
CA VAL A 834 37.14 9.64 25.60
C VAL A 834 37.70 10.40 24.40
N ARG A 835 37.59 9.87 23.18
CA ARG A 835 38.02 10.60 21.97
C ARG A 835 37.24 11.91 21.79
N THR A 836 35.92 11.86 21.99
CA THR A 836 35.05 13.05 21.88
C THR A 836 35.46 14.17 22.84
N LEU A 837 35.90 13.84 24.06
CA LEU A 837 36.40 14.83 25.03
C LEU A 837 37.80 15.34 24.68
N LEU A 838 38.68 14.48 24.15
CA LEU A 838 40.02 14.88 23.69
C LEU A 838 39.96 15.81 22.47
N ASP A 839 39.05 15.55 21.52
CA ASP A 839 38.79 16.38 20.34
C ASP A 839 38.25 17.77 20.73
N GLU A 840 37.53 17.87 21.85
CA GLU A 840 37.06 19.13 22.45
C GLU A 840 38.13 19.84 23.31
N GLY A 841 39.30 19.23 23.49
CA GLY A 841 40.45 19.80 24.22
C GLY A 841 40.54 19.43 25.70
N HIS A 842 39.69 18.54 26.22
CA HIS A 842 39.73 18.13 27.62
C HIS A 842 40.71 16.98 27.88
N GLU A 843 41.61 17.17 28.86
CA GLU A 843 42.37 16.07 29.44
C GLU A 843 41.41 15.10 30.17
N THR A 844 41.49 13.81 29.84
CA THR A 844 40.51 12.81 30.27
C THR A 844 41.17 11.73 31.13
N TRP A 845 40.54 11.43 32.27
CA TRP A 845 40.96 10.43 33.25
C TRP A 845 39.87 9.37 33.40
N LEU A 846 40.23 8.08 33.40
CA LEU A 846 39.29 6.97 33.58
C LEU A 846 39.66 6.17 34.82
N LEU A 847 38.76 6.15 35.81
CA LEU A 847 38.94 5.38 37.04
C LEU A 847 38.61 3.89 36.80
N GLN A 848 39.57 3.03 37.11
CA GLN A 848 39.40 1.58 37.25
C GLN A 848 39.35 1.24 38.75
N PRO A 849 38.16 1.25 39.39
CA PRO A 849 38.01 1.13 40.84
C PRO A 849 38.35 -0.29 41.31
N ARG A 850 38.30 -0.55 42.62
CA ARG A 850 38.47 -1.91 43.20
C ARG A 850 37.51 -2.99 42.66
N LEU A 851 36.44 -2.62 41.94
CA LEU A 851 35.53 -3.53 41.21
C LEU A 851 35.95 -3.82 39.75
N HIS A 852 37.02 -3.21 39.23
CA HIS A 852 37.48 -3.45 37.87
C HIS A 852 37.96 -4.91 37.67
N PRO A 853 37.66 -5.60 36.55
CA PRO A 853 37.95 -7.03 36.36
C PRO A 853 39.43 -7.45 36.42
N LEU A 854 40.37 -6.51 36.37
CA LEU A 854 41.81 -6.78 36.51
C LEU A 854 42.27 -6.84 37.98
N ASN A 855 41.47 -6.33 38.92
CA ASN A 855 41.82 -6.25 40.34
C ASN A 855 41.46 -7.54 41.08
N SER A 856 42.23 -7.89 42.12
CA SER A 856 41.99 -9.09 42.92
C SER A 856 40.77 -8.91 43.83
N SER A 857 39.73 -9.72 43.61
CA SER A 857 38.45 -9.57 44.31
C SER A 857 38.50 -10.08 45.75
N ASN A 858 38.12 -9.21 46.69
CA ASN A 858 37.78 -9.54 48.07
C ASN A 858 36.38 -8.97 48.41
N ASN A 859 35.91 -9.16 49.65
CA ASN A 859 34.64 -8.60 50.13
C ASN A 859 34.72 -7.06 50.25
N PHE A 860 34.29 -6.37 49.20
CA PHE A 860 34.17 -4.90 49.16
C PHE A 860 32.74 -4.48 48.82
N THR A 861 32.43 -3.24 49.13
CA THR A 861 31.14 -2.60 48.94
C THR A 861 31.25 -1.39 47.99
N ILE A 862 30.11 -0.85 47.54
CA ILE A 862 30.10 0.38 46.70
C ILE A 862 30.54 1.62 47.51
N GLU A 863 30.36 1.57 48.83
CA GLU A 863 30.79 2.60 49.78
C GLU A 863 32.32 2.72 49.87
N ASP A 864 33.05 1.61 49.75
CA ASP A 864 34.52 1.63 49.76
C ASP A 864 35.07 2.39 48.54
N ILE A 865 34.41 2.33 47.39
CA ILE A 865 34.75 3.13 46.19
C ILE A 865 34.53 4.62 46.47
N ALA A 866 33.42 4.95 47.13
CA ALA A 866 33.04 6.32 47.47
C ALA A 866 33.96 6.95 48.53
N ARG A 867 34.40 6.14 49.50
CA ARG A 867 35.21 6.56 50.64
C ARG A 867 36.71 6.60 50.35
N PHE A 868 37.22 5.68 49.52
CA PHE A 868 38.66 5.50 49.33
C PHE A 868 39.11 5.72 47.88
N ASP A 869 38.44 5.12 46.89
CA ASP A 869 38.90 5.16 45.50
C ASP A 869 38.76 6.57 44.88
N ILE A 870 37.54 7.12 44.91
CA ILE A 870 37.22 8.42 44.27
C ILE A 870 38.02 9.58 44.91
N PRO A 871 38.12 9.72 46.25
CA PRO A 871 38.94 10.78 46.86
C PRO A 871 40.42 10.68 46.49
N SER A 872 40.98 9.47 46.45
CA SER A 872 42.40 9.25 46.10
C SER A 872 42.70 9.75 44.68
N VAL A 873 41.86 9.41 43.70
CA VAL A 873 42.02 9.86 42.31
C VAL A 873 41.87 11.38 42.18
N ILE A 874 40.87 11.98 42.82
CA ILE A 874 40.68 13.44 42.81
C ILE A 874 41.89 14.15 43.42
N ASN A 875 42.45 13.62 44.51
CA ASN A 875 43.64 14.18 45.13
C ASN A 875 44.88 14.06 44.22
N THR A 876 45.06 12.93 43.52
CA THR A 876 46.14 12.77 42.52
C THR A 876 46.01 13.76 41.36
N ILE A 877 44.81 13.95 40.80
CA ILE A 877 44.58 14.93 39.72
C ILE A 877 44.89 16.35 40.20
N ARG A 878 44.45 16.73 41.42
CA ARG A 878 44.75 18.05 42.01
C ARG A 878 46.22 18.23 42.37
N TYR A 879 46.93 17.17 42.75
CA TYR A 879 48.37 17.20 42.97
C TYR A 879 49.13 17.51 41.66
N LEU A 880 48.71 16.93 40.53
CA LEU A 880 49.35 17.11 39.23
C LEU A 880 49.00 18.43 38.52
N HIS A 881 47.82 19.01 38.76
CA HIS A 881 47.36 20.24 38.11
C HIS A 881 47.27 21.47 39.04
N GLY A 882 47.57 21.31 40.32
CA GLY A 882 47.54 22.37 41.33
C GLY A 882 46.21 22.44 42.12
N PRO A 883 46.24 22.95 43.36
CA PRO A 883 45.13 22.81 44.32
C PRO A 883 43.84 23.55 43.93
N MET A 884 43.93 24.53 43.03
CA MET A 884 42.80 25.33 42.54
C MET A 884 42.06 24.70 41.35
N VAL A 885 42.55 23.59 40.79
CA VAL A 885 41.87 22.93 39.67
C VAL A 885 40.51 22.35 40.13
N LYS A 886 39.48 22.56 39.32
CA LYS A 886 38.20 21.86 39.44
C LYS A 886 38.09 20.79 38.35
N ILE A 887 37.46 19.67 38.68
CA ILE A 887 37.37 18.48 37.82
C ILE A 887 35.91 18.31 37.36
N HIS A 888 35.64 18.08 36.08
CA HIS A 888 34.32 17.64 35.63
C HIS A 888 34.18 16.14 35.84
N VAL A 889 33.04 15.64 36.29
CA VAL A 889 32.84 14.20 36.52
C VAL A 889 31.72 13.67 35.63
N VAL A 890 31.99 12.60 34.88
CA VAL A 890 30.96 11.83 34.15
C VAL A 890 30.92 10.42 34.73
N ALA A 891 29.77 10.01 35.23
CA ALA A 891 29.61 8.74 35.94
C ALA A 891 28.49 7.86 35.36
N HIS A 892 28.71 6.56 35.33
CA HIS A 892 27.78 5.56 34.80
C HIS A 892 27.41 4.50 35.83
N CYS A 893 26.15 4.08 35.87
CA CYS A 893 25.68 2.96 36.67
C CYS A 893 26.19 3.02 38.14
N VAL A 894 27.00 2.07 38.59
CA VAL A 894 27.59 2.07 39.94
C VAL A 894 28.47 3.29 40.22
N GLY A 895 29.22 3.79 39.24
CA GLY A 895 29.98 5.04 39.38
C GLY A 895 29.09 6.23 39.74
N GLY A 896 27.87 6.27 39.18
CA GLY A 896 26.85 7.26 39.51
C GLY A 896 26.35 7.15 40.96
N LEU A 897 26.28 5.94 41.52
CA LEU A 897 25.97 5.73 42.94
C LEU A 897 27.15 6.19 43.82
N ALA A 898 28.36 5.74 43.49
CA ALA A 898 29.58 5.95 44.27
C ALA A 898 29.97 7.44 44.36
N ILE A 899 29.86 8.22 43.28
CA ILE A 899 30.17 9.66 43.34
C ILE A 899 29.17 10.45 44.21
N HIS A 900 27.88 10.08 44.19
CA HIS A 900 26.90 10.70 45.08
C HIS A 900 27.17 10.32 46.55
N MET A 901 27.55 9.07 46.82
CA MET A 901 27.98 8.65 48.16
C MET A 901 29.27 9.37 48.60
N ALA A 902 30.22 9.63 47.68
CA ALA A 902 31.46 10.33 48.00
C ALA A 902 31.21 11.81 48.38
N LEU A 903 30.34 12.48 47.64
CA LEU A 903 29.96 13.89 47.88
C LEU A 903 29.04 14.02 49.11
N MET A 904 27.93 13.27 49.17
CA MET A 904 26.99 13.30 50.30
C MET A 904 27.60 12.72 51.59
N GLY A 905 28.52 11.77 51.50
CA GLY A 905 29.30 11.26 52.64
C GLY A 905 30.34 12.27 53.17
N GLY A 906 30.68 13.30 52.40
CA GLY A 906 31.70 14.29 52.75
C GLY A 906 33.14 13.83 52.49
N HIS A 907 33.34 12.73 51.77
CA HIS A 907 34.66 12.22 51.37
C HIS A 907 35.28 13.05 50.23
N VAL A 908 34.44 13.75 49.45
CA VAL A 908 34.84 14.71 48.42
C VAL A 908 34.09 16.02 48.64
N SER A 909 34.80 17.15 48.60
CA SER A 909 34.14 18.47 48.60
C SER A 909 33.65 18.83 47.19
N ALA A 910 32.38 19.26 47.09
CA ALA A 910 31.82 19.83 45.86
C ALA A 910 32.66 20.98 45.27
N ALA A 911 33.41 21.71 46.10
CA ALA A 911 34.30 22.77 45.64
C ALA A 911 35.41 22.28 44.68
N HIS A 912 35.77 21.00 44.72
CA HIS A 912 36.74 20.37 43.81
C HIS A 912 36.12 19.95 42.46
N ILE A 913 34.79 19.95 42.34
CA ILE A 913 34.05 19.51 41.15
C ILE A 913 33.55 20.74 40.38
N ALA A 914 33.72 20.73 39.05
CA ALA A 914 33.21 21.77 38.17
C ALA A 914 31.76 21.51 37.75
N SER A 915 31.46 20.27 37.35
CA SER A 915 30.09 19.78 37.13
C SER A 915 30.02 18.26 37.21
N LEU A 916 28.82 17.71 37.40
CA LEU A 916 28.57 16.27 37.52
C LEU A 916 27.50 15.78 36.54
N CYS A 917 27.90 14.96 35.58
CA CYS A 917 26.99 14.26 34.68
C CYS A 917 26.81 12.80 35.12
N CYS A 918 25.58 12.32 35.26
CA CYS A 918 25.28 10.93 35.63
C CYS A 918 24.29 10.28 34.65
N THR A 919 24.59 9.05 34.25
CA THR A 919 23.81 8.28 33.26
C THR A 919 23.08 7.10 33.90
N ASN A 920 21.75 7.10 33.78
CA ASN A 920 20.82 6.08 34.29
C ASN A 920 21.03 5.66 35.77
N SER A 921 21.61 6.53 36.59
CA SER A 921 21.93 6.29 38.01
C SER A 921 22.27 7.61 38.69
N SER A 922 22.14 7.68 40.01
CA SER A 922 22.35 8.89 40.82
C SER A 922 22.32 8.50 42.32
N MET A 923 22.00 9.43 43.23
CA MET A 923 21.53 9.05 44.57
C MET A 923 20.25 8.18 44.54
N PHE A 924 19.50 8.17 43.44
CA PHE A 924 18.39 7.24 43.15
C PHE A 924 18.79 6.17 42.13
N PHE A 925 18.16 4.98 42.25
CA PHE A 925 18.33 3.86 41.32
C PHE A 925 17.05 3.00 41.25
N LYS A 926 16.07 3.43 40.45
CA LYS A 926 14.76 2.74 40.36
C LYS A 926 14.76 1.73 39.22
N LEU A 927 14.78 0.45 39.58
CA LEU A 927 14.66 -0.67 38.64
C LEU A 927 13.24 -0.80 38.07
N ASN A 928 13.13 -1.38 36.88
CA ASN A 928 11.84 -1.83 36.33
C ASN A 928 11.25 -3.00 37.16
N ALA A 929 9.96 -3.30 36.95
CA ALA A 929 9.23 -4.27 37.77
C ALA A 929 9.85 -5.68 37.78
N SER A 930 10.34 -6.17 36.64
CA SER A 930 10.93 -7.51 36.54
C SER A 930 12.31 -7.59 37.20
N SER A 931 13.17 -6.59 37.01
CA SER A 931 14.47 -6.52 37.68
C SER A 931 14.31 -6.28 39.19
N ARG A 932 13.35 -5.46 39.63
CA ARG A 932 13.02 -5.29 41.05
C ARG A 932 12.57 -6.60 41.70
N PHE A 933 11.72 -7.38 41.01
CA PHE A 933 11.32 -8.70 41.49
C PHE A 933 12.50 -9.67 41.63
N LYS A 934 13.44 -9.68 40.65
CA LYS A 934 14.69 -10.47 40.77
C LYS A 934 15.53 -10.09 41.99
N MET A 935 15.64 -8.79 42.31
CA MET A 935 16.40 -8.32 43.48
C MET A 935 15.71 -8.66 44.80
N TRP A 936 14.38 -8.81 44.82
CA TRP A 936 13.65 -9.28 46.01
C TRP A 936 13.89 -10.77 46.28
N LEU A 937 13.91 -11.63 45.24
CA LEU A 937 14.21 -13.05 45.38
C LEU A 937 15.57 -13.30 46.07
N PRO A 938 15.76 -14.41 46.81
CA PRO A 938 17.01 -14.72 47.52
C PRO A 938 18.17 -15.15 46.59
N LEU A 939 18.10 -14.85 45.29
CA LEU A 939 19.06 -15.28 44.27
C LEU A 939 20.49 -14.80 44.57
N ILE A 940 20.67 -13.55 44.99
CA ILE A 940 22.00 -13.01 45.34
C ILE A 940 22.56 -13.69 46.60
N PRO A 941 21.87 -13.75 47.76
CA PRO A 941 22.33 -14.54 48.91
C PRO A 941 22.69 -16.00 48.57
N MET A 942 21.83 -16.70 47.84
CA MET A 942 22.11 -18.08 47.41
C MET A 942 23.35 -18.16 46.51
N SER A 943 23.51 -17.21 45.58
CA SER A 943 24.70 -17.17 44.70
C SER A 943 25.98 -16.93 45.49
N MET A 944 25.97 -16.04 46.49
CA MET A 944 27.12 -15.81 47.36
C MET A 944 27.45 -17.04 48.22
N VAL A 945 26.44 -17.76 48.74
CA VAL A 945 26.63 -19.04 49.45
C VAL A 945 27.23 -20.12 48.53
N ILE A 946 26.80 -20.18 47.27
CA ILE A 946 27.33 -21.12 46.27
C ILE A 946 28.80 -20.79 45.94
N LEU A 947 29.14 -19.50 45.76
CA LEU A 947 30.49 -19.02 45.47
C LEU A 947 31.48 -19.19 46.66
N GLY A 948 30.98 -19.05 47.90
CA GLY A 948 31.80 -19.19 49.11
C GLY A 948 32.87 -18.09 49.20
N LYS A 949 34.12 -18.48 49.48
CA LYS A 949 35.25 -17.52 49.61
C LYS A 949 35.72 -16.94 48.27
N ASN A 950 35.38 -17.54 47.12
CA ASN A 950 35.76 -17.03 45.81
C ASN A 950 34.60 -16.24 45.20
N THR A 951 34.59 -14.93 45.43
CA THR A 951 33.54 -14.01 44.96
C THR A 951 33.66 -13.68 43.46
N ILE A 952 34.57 -14.30 42.69
CA ILE A 952 34.70 -14.06 41.25
C ILE A 952 33.90 -15.09 40.45
N LEU A 953 33.04 -14.61 39.53
CA LEU A 953 32.39 -15.43 38.52
C LEU A 953 33.13 -15.27 37.17
N PRO A 954 33.94 -16.25 36.71
CA PRO A 954 34.54 -16.21 35.38
C PRO A 954 33.44 -16.28 34.33
N LEU A 955 33.50 -15.47 33.26
CA LEU A 955 32.47 -15.48 32.21
C LEU A 955 32.82 -16.39 31.04
N PHE A 956 34.07 -16.39 30.58
CA PHE A 956 34.52 -17.27 29.50
C PHE A 956 34.43 -18.76 29.85
N GLU A 957 34.31 -19.61 28.84
CA GLU A 957 34.43 -21.08 28.96
C GLU A 957 35.90 -21.50 29.08
N THR A 958 36.45 -21.39 30.28
CA THR A 958 37.77 -21.91 30.64
C THR A 958 37.64 -23.22 31.42
N SER A 959 38.58 -24.16 31.19
CA SER A 959 38.67 -25.44 31.91
C SER A 959 38.71 -25.27 33.43
N ASN A 960 39.25 -24.14 33.91
CA ASN A 960 39.48 -23.81 35.32
C ASN A 960 38.20 -23.43 36.11
N ALA A 961 37.03 -23.28 35.47
CA ALA A 961 35.80 -22.93 36.18
C ALA A 961 35.26 -24.09 37.03
N THR A 962 35.03 -23.83 38.33
CA THR A 962 34.53 -24.83 39.29
C THR A 962 33.09 -25.29 38.97
N PRO A 963 32.66 -26.50 39.41
CA PRO A 963 31.29 -26.98 39.20
C PRO A 963 30.21 -26.01 39.74
N ARG A 964 30.50 -25.31 40.85
CA ARG A 964 29.61 -24.32 41.45
C ARG A 964 29.45 -23.06 40.57
N GLN A 965 30.54 -22.57 39.99
CA GLN A 965 30.49 -21.46 39.01
C GLN A 965 29.76 -21.88 37.73
N ARG A 966 29.96 -23.11 37.23
CA ARG A 966 29.21 -23.65 36.07
C ARG A 966 27.71 -23.71 36.34
N LEU A 967 27.30 -24.19 37.53
CA LEU A 967 25.89 -24.21 37.95
C LEU A 967 25.28 -22.80 37.95
N LEU A 968 25.99 -21.79 38.48
CA LEU A 968 25.52 -20.40 38.47
C LEU A 968 25.38 -19.81 37.05
N LYS A 969 26.30 -20.12 36.13
CA LYS A 969 26.15 -19.75 34.71
C LYS A 969 24.88 -20.35 34.10
N SER A 970 24.64 -21.64 34.33
CA SER A 970 23.44 -22.33 33.83
C SER A 970 22.15 -21.70 34.41
N ILE A 971 22.13 -21.39 35.71
CA ILE A 971 21.01 -20.68 36.34
C ILE A 971 20.80 -19.31 35.68
N ALA A 972 21.85 -18.49 35.52
CA ALA A 972 21.76 -17.17 34.89
C ALA A 972 21.24 -17.23 33.43
N ARG A 973 21.61 -18.26 32.66
CA ARG A 973 21.11 -18.48 31.30
C ARG A 973 19.63 -18.85 31.23
N LEU A 974 19.04 -19.35 32.32
CA LEU A 974 17.61 -19.67 32.45
C LEU A 974 16.77 -18.49 33.01
N VAL A 975 17.40 -17.44 33.57
CA VAL A 975 16.69 -16.29 34.15
C VAL A 975 15.94 -15.48 33.07
N PRO A 976 14.67 -15.11 33.31
CA PRO A 976 13.90 -14.29 32.37
C PRO A 976 14.46 -12.92 31.99
N ARG A 977 14.35 -12.57 30.71
CA ARG A 977 14.84 -11.31 30.10
C ARG A 977 13.99 -10.87 28.89
N TYR A 978 14.18 -9.64 28.42
CA TYR A 978 13.41 -9.06 27.30
C TYR A 978 13.91 -9.51 25.92
N GLU A 979 15.22 -9.73 25.78
CA GLU A 979 15.90 -10.08 24.53
C GLU A 979 16.90 -11.22 24.80
N ARG A 980 17.09 -12.13 23.83
CA ARG A 980 18.00 -13.28 23.88
C ARG A 980 19.16 -13.10 22.89
N CYS A 981 20.37 -13.47 23.31
CA CYS A 981 21.58 -13.42 22.49
C CYS A 981 22.13 -14.83 22.20
N THR A 982 22.85 -14.99 21.09
CA THR A 982 23.60 -16.22 20.76
C THR A 982 25.00 -16.27 21.39
N CYS A 983 25.37 -15.26 22.19
CA CYS A 983 26.64 -15.20 22.92
C CYS A 983 26.41 -15.58 24.39
N ASP A 984 27.00 -16.69 24.83
CA ASP A 984 26.77 -17.26 26.15
C ASP A 984 27.19 -16.34 27.30
N GLU A 985 28.25 -15.56 27.13
CA GLU A 985 28.67 -14.54 28.11
C GLU A 985 27.62 -13.43 28.24
N CYS A 986 27.10 -12.91 27.12
CA CYS A 986 26.03 -11.91 27.11
C CYS A 986 24.76 -12.47 27.80
N GLU A 987 24.44 -13.75 27.57
CA GLU A 987 23.32 -14.46 28.19
C GLU A 987 23.50 -14.70 29.69
N VAL A 988 24.74 -14.85 30.18
CA VAL A 988 25.06 -14.91 31.63
C VAL A 988 24.99 -13.52 32.26
N VAL A 989 25.65 -12.52 31.66
CA VAL A 989 25.64 -11.11 32.14
C VAL A 989 24.22 -10.56 32.20
N SER A 990 23.43 -10.76 31.14
CA SER A 990 22.01 -10.37 31.08
C SER A 990 21.11 -11.19 32.02
N GLY A 991 21.55 -12.38 32.42
CA GLY A 991 20.92 -13.17 33.48
C GLY A 991 21.11 -12.56 34.87
N VAL A 992 22.34 -12.12 35.16
CA VAL A 992 22.74 -11.53 36.45
C VAL A 992 22.22 -10.11 36.63
N PHE A 993 22.42 -9.22 35.65
CA PHE A 993 22.04 -7.81 35.74
C PHE A 993 20.67 -7.49 35.14
N GLY A 994 20.15 -8.32 34.23
CA GLY A 994 19.08 -7.92 33.29
C GLY A 994 19.66 -7.35 31.99
N ASN A 995 18.81 -7.00 31.02
CA ASN A 995 19.25 -6.41 29.75
C ASN A 995 19.85 -5.01 30.00
N ALA A 996 21.19 -4.91 30.02
CA ALA A 996 21.90 -3.64 30.17
C ALA A 996 21.79 -2.78 28.90
N PHE A 997 21.78 -3.41 27.73
CA PHE A 997 21.69 -2.74 26.43
C PHE A 997 20.67 -3.43 25.50
N TRP A 998 20.33 -2.75 24.40
CA TRP A 998 19.54 -3.32 23.30
C TRP A 998 20.43 -3.72 22.13
N HIS A 999 20.40 -4.98 21.67
CA HIS A 999 21.34 -5.45 20.62
C HIS A 999 21.20 -4.68 19.30
N GLY A 1000 20.01 -4.15 19.00
CA GLY A 1000 19.80 -3.29 17.84
C GLY A 1000 20.60 -1.97 17.87
N ASN A 1001 20.96 -1.47 19.05
CA ASN A 1001 21.67 -0.20 19.24
C ASN A 1001 23.22 -0.37 19.33
N ILE A 1002 23.72 -1.62 19.38
CA ILE A 1002 25.15 -1.93 19.54
C ILE A 1002 25.71 -2.49 18.22
N SER A 1003 26.92 -2.09 17.84
CA SER A 1003 27.60 -2.62 16.66
C SER A 1003 27.99 -4.11 16.88
N PRO A 1004 28.04 -4.95 15.84
CA PRO A 1004 28.49 -6.34 15.97
C PRO A 1004 29.93 -6.47 16.50
N THR A 1005 30.80 -5.53 16.13
CA THR A 1005 32.19 -5.42 16.59
C THR A 1005 32.27 -5.13 18.09
N LEU A 1006 31.50 -4.16 18.59
CA LEU A 1006 31.49 -3.79 20.00
C LEU A 1006 30.82 -4.86 20.87
N HIS A 1007 29.71 -5.43 20.40
CA HIS A 1007 29.06 -6.54 21.10
C HIS A 1007 30.01 -7.74 21.28
N TYR A 1008 30.83 -8.06 20.27
CA TYR A 1008 31.88 -9.07 20.39
C TYR A 1008 32.96 -8.64 21.40
N TRP A 1009 33.51 -7.44 21.28
CA TRP A 1009 34.57 -6.95 22.18
C TRP A 1009 34.14 -6.93 23.65
N LEU A 1010 32.96 -6.37 23.97
CA LEU A 1010 32.42 -6.32 25.33
C LEU A 1010 32.32 -7.70 25.98
N ASN A 1011 31.79 -8.69 25.24
CA ASN A 1011 31.48 -10.02 25.78
C ASN A 1011 32.59 -11.06 25.64
N LYS A 1012 33.60 -10.84 24.79
CA LYS A 1012 34.69 -11.80 24.51
C LYS A 1012 36.10 -11.28 24.77
N GLN A 1013 36.29 -9.98 25.03
CA GLN A 1013 37.61 -9.39 25.30
C GLN A 1013 37.61 -8.51 26.56
N ASN A 1014 36.61 -7.64 26.75
CA ASN A 1014 36.60 -6.68 27.85
C ASN A 1014 36.25 -7.29 29.22
N LEU A 1015 35.27 -8.20 29.28
CA LEU A 1015 34.71 -8.71 30.53
C LEU A 1015 35.04 -10.20 30.76
N PRO A 1016 36.27 -10.57 31.16
CA PRO A 1016 36.66 -11.96 31.39
C PRO A 1016 36.05 -12.56 32.66
N HIS A 1017 35.82 -11.71 33.68
CA HIS A 1017 35.39 -12.09 35.02
C HIS A 1017 34.43 -11.04 35.57
N LEU A 1018 33.51 -11.45 36.45
CA LEU A 1018 32.57 -10.58 37.14
C LEU A 1018 32.78 -10.67 38.67
N PRO A 1019 33.19 -9.59 39.36
CA PRO A 1019 33.40 -9.62 40.80
C PRO A 1019 32.08 -9.50 41.56
N MET A 1020 31.62 -10.58 42.20
CA MET A 1020 30.32 -10.62 42.88
C MET A 1020 30.31 -9.94 44.27
N GLY A 1021 31.47 -9.49 44.77
CA GLY A 1021 31.66 -8.99 46.14
C GLY A 1021 30.70 -7.86 46.57
N ALA A 1022 30.42 -6.89 45.70
CA ALA A 1022 29.57 -5.74 46.02
C ALA A 1022 28.07 -5.93 45.69
N PHE A 1023 27.67 -7.06 45.08
CA PHE A 1023 26.24 -7.35 44.82
C PHE A 1023 25.35 -7.37 46.07
N PRO A 1024 25.79 -7.81 47.26
CA PRO A 1024 25.00 -7.71 48.49
C PRO A 1024 24.65 -6.25 48.84
N HIS A 1025 25.58 -5.31 48.66
CA HIS A 1025 25.31 -3.88 48.87
C HIS A 1025 24.43 -3.33 47.74
N LEU A 1026 24.76 -3.61 46.47
CA LEU A 1026 23.91 -3.21 45.32
C LEU A 1026 22.46 -3.68 45.49
N ARG A 1027 22.23 -4.87 46.06
CA ARG A 1027 20.88 -5.38 46.36
C ARG A 1027 20.13 -4.54 47.39
N LYS A 1028 20.80 -4.01 48.41
CA LYS A 1028 20.18 -3.08 49.38
C LYS A 1028 19.71 -1.82 48.65
N ILE A 1029 20.62 -1.18 47.90
CA ILE A 1029 20.35 0.02 47.08
C ILE A 1029 19.22 -0.21 46.08
N CYS A 1030 19.18 -1.35 45.39
CA CYS A 1030 18.11 -1.68 44.43
C CYS A 1030 16.74 -1.90 45.08
N ASN A 1031 16.70 -2.38 46.33
CA ASN A 1031 15.45 -2.68 47.04
C ASN A 1031 14.81 -1.41 47.64
N THR A 1032 15.62 -0.51 48.20
CA THR A 1032 15.21 0.85 48.62
C THR A 1032 14.96 1.75 47.39
N GLY A 1033 15.76 1.55 46.34
CA GLY A 1033 15.80 2.34 45.12
C GLY A 1033 16.52 3.68 45.28
N TYR A 1034 17.38 3.79 46.28
CA TYR A 1034 18.25 4.94 46.58
C TYR A 1034 19.50 4.50 47.36
N ILE A 1035 20.56 5.31 47.33
CA ILE A 1035 21.85 5.00 47.98
C ILE A 1035 21.72 4.86 49.51
N VAL A 1036 22.40 3.85 50.05
CA VAL A 1036 22.46 3.52 51.48
C VAL A 1036 23.89 3.14 51.83
N ASP A 1037 24.20 3.00 53.12
CA ASP A 1037 25.49 2.48 53.58
C ASP A 1037 25.57 0.94 53.55
N HIS A 1038 26.73 0.39 53.93
CA HIS A 1038 26.96 -1.04 54.00
C HIS A 1038 25.97 -1.80 54.92
N ASN A 1039 25.38 -1.14 55.92
CA ASN A 1039 24.34 -1.71 56.78
C ASN A 1039 22.97 -1.68 56.10
N GLY A 1040 22.72 -0.68 55.27
CA GLY A 1040 21.48 -0.44 54.54
C GLY A 1040 20.69 0.76 55.06
N GLU A 1041 21.34 1.63 55.84
CA GLU A 1041 20.73 2.81 56.44
C GLU A 1041 20.88 4.04 55.53
N ASN A 1042 19.99 5.03 55.71
CA ASN A 1042 19.95 6.23 54.87
C ASN A 1042 20.93 7.30 55.36
N SER A 1043 22.22 7.00 55.27
CA SER A 1043 23.31 7.86 55.77
C SER A 1043 23.70 8.98 54.80
N TYR A 1044 23.08 9.05 53.61
CA TYR A 1044 23.49 9.94 52.51
C TYR A 1044 22.43 10.99 52.11
N LEU A 1045 21.17 10.60 51.91
CA LEU A 1045 20.12 11.56 51.50
C LEU A 1045 19.74 12.56 52.61
N ILE A 1046 20.33 12.47 53.78
CA ILE A 1046 20.21 13.48 54.84
C ILE A 1046 21.19 14.66 54.64
N HIS A 1047 22.11 14.56 53.65
CA HIS A 1047 23.17 15.54 53.39
C HIS A 1047 23.16 16.18 51.97
N PRO A 1048 22.01 16.70 51.48
CA PRO A 1048 21.97 17.34 50.16
C PRO A 1048 22.78 18.65 50.08
N GLU A 1049 23.09 19.29 51.21
CA GLU A 1049 23.91 20.51 51.27
C GLU A 1049 25.33 20.32 50.71
N ARG A 1050 25.81 19.06 50.67
CA ARG A 1050 27.14 18.71 50.16
C ARG A 1050 27.18 18.54 48.64
N MET A 1051 26.03 18.59 47.98
CA MET A 1051 25.87 18.51 46.52
C MET A 1051 25.74 19.90 45.87
N ALA A 1052 26.43 20.90 46.42
CA ALA A 1052 26.46 22.28 45.94
C ALA A 1052 27.29 22.44 44.64
N LEU A 1053 26.81 21.86 43.53
CA LEU A 1053 27.43 21.91 42.21
C LEU A 1053 26.40 21.72 41.07
N PRO A 1054 26.71 22.13 39.82
CA PRO A 1054 25.86 21.85 38.65
C PRO A 1054 25.77 20.35 38.36
N THR A 1055 24.58 19.85 37.99
CA THR A 1055 24.36 18.42 37.67
C THR A 1055 23.52 18.17 36.42
N LEU A 1056 23.88 17.17 35.63
CA LEU A 1056 23.07 16.63 34.52
C LEU A 1056 22.68 15.17 34.79
N TYR A 1057 21.38 14.88 34.77
CA TYR A 1057 20.83 13.53 34.88
C TYR A 1057 20.31 13.03 33.52
N LEU A 1058 21.11 12.21 32.86
CA LEU A 1058 20.78 11.55 31.60
C LEU A 1058 20.11 10.18 31.84
N SER A 1059 19.06 9.87 31.09
CA SER A 1059 18.46 8.53 31.10
C SER A 1059 18.00 8.07 29.72
N GLY A 1060 18.04 6.76 29.47
CA GLY A 1060 17.47 6.17 28.25
C GLY A 1060 15.96 6.01 28.36
N GLY A 1061 15.21 6.34 27.29
CA GLY A 1061 13.75 6.21 27.27
C GLY A 1061 13.23 4.76 27.30
N ARG A 1062 14.08 3.75 27.05
CA ARG A 1062 13.71 2.33 27.14
C ARG A 1062 14.01 1.75 28.51
N THR A 1063 12.95 1.39 29.22
CA THR A 1063 12.93 0.81 30.57
C THR A 1063 13.44 -0.65 30.64
N LEU A 1064 14.67 -0.94 30.17
CA LEU A 1064 15.26 -2.28 30.11
C LEU A 1064 15.77 -2.79 31.47
N LEU A 1065 16.37 -1.91 32.27
CA LEU A 1065 16.91 -2.22 33.60
C LEU A 1065 16.48 -1.16 34.62
N VAL A 1066 16.90 0.08 34.39
CA VAL A 1066 16.52 1.27 35.18
C VAL A 1066 15.40 2.03 34.45
N THR A 1067 14.53 2.70 35.19
CA THR A 1067 13.45 3.52 34.63
C THR A 1067 13.85 5.00 34.48
N PRO A 1068 13.28 5.75 33.51
CA PRO A 1068 13.46 7.21 33.40
C PRO A 1068 13.02 8.01 34.65
N HIS A 1069 12.24 7.40 35.54
CA HIS A 1069 11.87 8.00 36.82
C HIS A 1069 13.08 8.20 37.74
N THR A 1070 14.19 7.47 37.53
CA THR A 1070 15.43 7.64 38.29
C THR A 1070 16.03 9.04 38.10
N SER A 1071 16.15 9.51 36.85
CA SER A 1071 16.66 10.85 36.54
C SER A 1071 15.66 11.96 36.93
N PHE A 1072 14.36 11.66 36.92
CA PHE A 1072 13.31 12.56 37.40
C PHE A 1072 13.43 12.84 38.90
N LEU A 1073 13.52 11.78 39.72
CA LEU A 1073 13.68 11.91 41.17
C LEU A 1073 14.97 12.68 41.52
N ALA A 1074 16.08 12.37 40.86
CA ALA A 1074 17.36 13.02 41.10
C ALA A 1074 17.33 14.53 40.78
N ASN A 1075 16.81 14.90 39.60
CA ASN A 1075 16.68 16.29 39.20
C ASN A 1075 15.77 17.09 40.15
N ASN A 1076 14.58 16.56 40.48
CA ASN A 1076 13.63 17.26 41.34
C ASN A 1076 14.17 17.41 42.77
N TYR A 1077 14.83 16.37 43.30
CA TYR A 1077 15.48 16.42 44.60
C TYR A 1077 16.59 17.48 44.65
N MET A 1078 17.44 17.55 43.61
CA MET A 1078 18.48 18.58 43.54
C MET A 1078 17.91 19.99 43.37
N LYS A 1079 16.92 20.19 42.49
CA LYS A 1079 16.22 21.49 42.36
C LYS A 1079 15.57 21.94 43.66
N MET A 1080 15.06 21.02 44.49
CA MET A 1080 14.45 21.32 45.78
C MET A 1080 15.49 21.70 46.85
N HIS A 1081 16.61 20.99 46.92
CA HIS A 1081 17.57 21.16 48.02
C HIS A 1081 18.80 22.02 47.69
N GLN A 1082 19.11 22.25 46.41
CA GLN A 1082 20.22 23.09 45.93
C GLN A 1082 19.80 24.04 44.78
N PRO A 1083 18.71 24.83 44.92
CA PRO A 1083 18.18 25.68 43.84
C PRO A 1083 19.15 26.76 43.32
N GLY A 1084 20.27 27.00 44.00
CA GLY A 1084 21.32 27.92 43.57
C GLY A 1084 22.25 27.39 42.47
N PHE A 1085 22.07 26.15 41.99
CA PHE A 1085 22.89 25.52 40.95
C PHE A 1085 22.05 25.01 39.77
N ARG A 1086 22.66 24.88 38.59
CA ARG A 1086 22.00 24.35 37.38
C ARG A 1086 21.81 22.84 37.48
N HIS A 1087 20.55 22.41 37.52
CA HIS A 1087 20.15 21.00 37.54
C HIS A 1087 19.31 20.65 36.31
N GLU A 1088 19.84 19.74 35.49
CA GLU A 1088 19.30 19.36 34.18
C GLU A 1088 18.87 17.89 34.13
N ARG A 1089 17.86 17.58 33.31
CA ARG A 1089 17.44 16.20 32.98
C ARG A 1089 17.23 16.06 31.48
N VAL A 1090 17.74 14.98 30.91
CA VAL A 1090 17.51 14.61 29.51
C VAL A 1090 17.12 13.14 29.42
N VAL A 1091 16.05 12.84 28.67
CA VAL A 1091 15.60 11.48 28.35
C VAL A 1091 15.85 11.21 26.87
N VAL A 1092 16.75 10.27 26.56
CA VAL A 1092 17.14 9.97 25.17
C VAL A 1092 16.29 8.84 24.62
N GLU A 1093 15.40 9.18 23.69
CA GLU A 1093 14.44 8.24 23.13
C GLU A 1093 15.08 7.09 22.34
N GLY A 1094 14.58 5.87 22.56
CA GLY A 1094 15.08 4.66 21.90
C GLY A 1094 16.33 4.02 22.53
N PHE A 1095 16.99 4.66 23.50
CA PHE A 1095 18.16 4.15 24.23
C PHE A 1095 17.77 3.46 25.56
N GLY A 1096 18.50 2.42 25.95
CA GLY A 1096 18.42 1.69 27.23
C GLY A 1096 19.39 2.18 28.32
N HIS A 1097 19.88 1.24 29.16
CA HIS A 1097 20.70 1.58 30.34
C HIS A 1097 22.15 1.92 29.97
N SER A 1098 22.89 0.99 29.38
CA SER A 1098 24.27 1.21 28.92
C SER A 1098 24.34 1.79 27.51
N ASP A 1099 23.29 1.63 26.70
CA ASP A 1099 23.18 2.20 25.33
C ASP A 1099 23.62 3.67 25.26
N LEU A 1100 23.39 4.48 26.30
CA LEU A 1100 23.76 5.90 26.33
C LEU A 1100 25.25 6.15 26.05
N LEU A 1101 26.12 5.20 26.41
CA LEU A 1101 27.57 5.34 26.27
C LEU A 1101 28.15 4.40 25.20
N ILE A 1102 27.57 3.19 25.07
CA ILE A 1102 28.07 2.15 24.16
C ILE A 1102 27.25 1.99 22.87
N GLY A 1103 26.24 2.83 22.63
CA GLY A 1103 25.41 2.76 21.41
C GLY A 1103 26.10 3.34 20.17
N GLU A 1104 25.84 2.73 19.01
CA GLU A 1104 26.36 3.13 17.68
C GLU A 1104 26.05 4.61 17.33
N GLU A 1105 24.93 5.14 17.82
CA GLU A 1105 24.52 6.54 17.65
C GLU A 1105 24.82 7.46 18.85
N SER A 1106 25.50 6.99 19.91
CA SER A 1106 25.70 7.77 21.16
C SER A 1106 26.44 9.09 20.96
N SER A 1107 27.43 9.08 20.06
CA SER A 1107 28.19 10.28 19.68
C SER A 1107 27.34 11.36 19.03
N THR A 1108 26.22 11.01 18.40
CA THR A 1108 25.31 11.98 17.75
C THR A 1108 24.12 12.37 18.62
N LYS A 1109 23.67 11.50 19.55
CA LYS A 1109 22.42 11.67 20.31
C LYS A 1109 22.58 11.80 21.82
N VAL A 1110 23.76 11.52 22.38
CA VAL A 1110 23.97 11.52 23.84
C VAL A 1110 25.13 12.42 24.23
N PHE A 1111 26.30 12.23 23.62
CA PHE A 1111 27.51 12.99 23.98
C PHE A 1111 27.35 14.52 23.84
N PRO A 1112 26.60 15.07 22.86
CA PRO A 1112 26.35 16.51 22.78
C PRO A 1112 25.71 17.10 24.05
N HIS A 1113 24.87 16.35 24.77
CA HIS A 1113 24.30 16.80 26.04
C HIS A 1113 25.35 16.87 27.16
N ILE A 1114 26.27 15.91 27.20
CA ILE A 1114 27.39 15.88 28.15
C ILE A 1114 28.33 17.07 27.88
N LEU A 1115 28.73 17.27 26.62
CA LEU A 1115 29.59 18.38 26.21
C LEU A 1115 28.96 19.74 26.52
N THR A 1116 27.68 19.93 26.19
CA THR A 1116 26.97 21.19 26.47
C THR A 1116 26.96 21.50 27.97
N HIS A 1117 26.71 20.50 28.83
CA HIS A 1117 26.72 20.69 30.27
C HIS A 1117 28.11 21.01 30.84
N ILE A 1118 29.18 20.45 30.25
CA ILE A 1118 30.57 20.78 30.60
C ILE A 1118 30.89 22.23 30.21
N ARG A 1119 30.70 22.60 28.93
CA ARG A 1119 31.00 23.95 28.41
C ARG A 1119 30.28 25.04 29.20
N LEU A 1120 28.97 24.88 29.44
CA LEU A 1120 28.19 25.83 30.24
C LEU A 1120 28.75 25.99 31.66
N ALA A 1121 29.22 24.91 32.31
CA ALA A 1121 29.83 24.99 33.64
C ALA A 1121 31.25 25.60 33.64
N GLU A 1122 31.89 25.76 32.48
CA GLU A 1122 33.12 26.54 32.32
C GLU A 1122 32.82 28.01 31.96
N GLU A 1123 31.75 28.28 31.22
CA GLU A 1123 31.23 29.62 30.94
C GLU A 1123 30.68 30.31 32.20
N ASP A 1124 30.02 29.57 33.10
CA ASP A 1124 29.58 30.06 34.43
C ASP A 1124 30.76 30.58 35.29
N LYS A 1125 32.01 30.20 34.99
CA LYS A 1125 33.22 30.76 35.64
C LYS A 1125 33.55 32.17 35.13
N LYS A 1126 33.07 32.56 33.94
CA LYS A 1126 33.37 33.84 33.26
C LYS A 1126 32.31 34.93 33.57
N SER A 1127 31.08 34.58 33.96
CA SER A 1127 30.04 35.56 34.33
C SER A 1127 29.12 35.08 35.44
N VAL A 1128 29.06 35.83 36.55
CA VAL A 1128 28.01 35.68 37.56
C VAL A 1128 27.32 37.04 37.74
N THR A 1129 26.05 37.12 37.36
CA THR A 1129 25.16 38.25 37.69
C THR A 1129 23.90 37.71 38.36
N ASP A 1130 23.37 38.44 39.35
CA ASP A 1130 22.32 37.95 40.26
C ASP A 1130 20.98 37.59 39.58
N GLY A 1131 20.76 38.01 38.33
CA GLY A 1131 19.51 37.80 37.59
C GLY A 1131 19.20 36.34 37.23
N GLU A 1132 20.21 35.49 37.04
CA GLU A 1132 19.96 34.08 36.67
C GLU A 1132 19.50 33.23 37.86
N ARG A 1133 20.00 33.53 39.07
CA ARG A 1133 19.52 32.92 40.33
C ARG A 1133 18.02 33.11 40.53
N THR A 1134 17.46 34.24 40.09
CA THR A 1134 16.02 34.51 40.22
C THR A 1134 15.18 33.63 39.29
N LYS A 1135 15.71 33.29 38.10
CA LYS A 1135 15.03 32.44 37.11
C LYS A 1135 14.93 30.98 37.56
N TYR A 1136 16.01 30.41 38.10
CA TYR A 1136 16.01 29.02 38.58
C TYR A 1136 15.05 28.80 39.76
N ASN A 1137 14.89 29.79 40.64
CA ASN A 1137 13.91 29.76 41.72
C ASN A 1137 12.44 29.74 41.23
N GLN A 1138 12.13 30.37 40.09
CA GLN A 1138 10.77 30.32 39.53
C GLN A 1138 10.46 28.98 38.86
N GLU A 1139 11.41 28.40 38.13
CA GLU A 1139 11.21 27.08 37.49
C GLU A 1139 11.09 25.93 38.51
N ALA A 1140 11.71 26.04 39.69
CA ALA A 1140 11.59 25.04 40.77
C ALA A 1140 10.17 24.94 41.38
N LEU A 1141 9.33 25.96 41.20
CA LEU A 1141 7.96 26.03 41.73
C LEU A 1141 6.88 25.53 40.75
N ALA A 1142 7.23 25.30 39.48
CA ALA A 1142 6.31 24.80 38.45
C ALA A 1142 6.26 23.26 38.48
N TRP A 1143 5.46 22.69 39.38
CA TRP A 1143 5.27 21.24 39.48
C TRP A 1143 4.32 20.73 38.40
N GLY A 1144 4.78 19.75 37.61
CA GLY A 1144 3.97 19.07 36.57
C GLY A 1144 4.28 17.57 36.50
N ASP A 1145 3.26 16.78 36.17
CA ASP A 1145 3.37 15.33 36.05
C ASP A 1145 4.29 14.90 34.89
N ASP A 1146 5.07 13.84 35.09
CA ASP A 1146 6.01 13.32 34.07
C ASP A 1146 5.23 12.61 32.94
N PRO A 1147 5.28 13.10 31.67
CA PRO A 1147 4.56 12.49 30.55
C PRO A 1147 5.06 11.09 30.18
N PHE A 1148 6.16 10.63 30.80
CA PHE A 1148 6.69 9.26 30.66
C PHE A 1148 6.19 8.28 31.73
N VAL A 1149 5.26 8.69 32.61
CA VAL A 1149 4.51 7.73 33.44
C VAL A 1149 3.58 6.90 32.55
N ASP A 1150 3.83 5.59 32.48
CA ASP A 1150 2.96 4.64 31.76
C ASP A 1150 1.54 4.67 32.35
N GLY A 1151 0.66 5.48 31.72
CA GLY A 1151 -0.74 5.63 32.07
C GLY A 1151 -1.55 4.36 31.78
N ASN A 1152 -1.40 3.35 32.64
CA ASN A 1152 -2.03 2.04 32.48
C ASN A 1152 -2.79 1.59 33.75
N GLY A 1153 -3.31 2.56 34.52
CA GLY A 1153 -4.20 2.36 35.68
C GLY A 1153 -5.68 2.19 35.33
N GLY A 1154 -6.00 1.64 34.14
CA GLY A 1154 -7.37 1.44 33.66
C GLY A 1154 -7.93 0.08 34.03
N ILE A 1155 -9.02 0.04 34.81
CA ILE A 1155 -9.66 -1.16 35.38
C ILE A 1155 -10.22 -2.17 34.32
N LEU A 1156 -10.17 -1.83 33.03
CA LEU A 1156 -10.76 -2.60 31.91
C LEU A 1156 -9.86 -3.67 31.27
N SER A 1157 -8.66 -3.95 31.79
CA SER A 1157 -7.76 -4.98 31.23
C SER A 1157 -7.93 -6.40 31.80
N TYR A 1158 -8.94 -6.65 32.64
CA TYR A 1158 -9.18 -7.96 33.26
C TYR A 1158 -9.96 -8.94 32.36
N PHE A 1159 -9.38 -9.31 31.22
CA PHE A 1159 -9.63 -10.62 30.63
C PHE A 1159 -8.41 -11.51 30.88
N THR A 1160 -8.64 -12.68 31.49
CA THR A 1160 -7.56 -13.52 32.02
C THR A 1160 -6.70 -14.12 30.89
N PRO A 1161 -5.37 -13.97 30.96
CA PRO A 1161 -4.45 -14.57 29.99
C PRO A 1161 -4.47 -16.12 29.92
N SER A 1162 -5.19 -16.79 30.80
CA SER A 1162 -5.48 -18.23 30.69
C SER A 1162 -6.37 -18.55 29.48
N PHE A 1163 -7.29 -17.66 29.10
CA PHE A 1163 -8.21 -17.90 27.97
C PHE A 1163 -7.47 -17.93 26.63
N THR A 1164 -6.44 -17.10 26.45
CA THR A 1164 -5.57 -17.12 25.27
C THR A 1164 -4.69 -18.37 25.18
N ILE A 1165 -4.22 -18.90 26.31
CA ILE A 1165 -3.48 -20.17 26.34
C ILE A 1165 -4.42 -21.33 26.01
N TRP A 1166 -5.63 -21.35 26.58
CA TRP A 1166 -6.65 -22.32 26.25
C TRP A 1166 -7.06 -22.27 24.78
N LEU A 1167 -7.23 -21.08 24.19
CA LEU A 1167 -7.59 -20.95 22.77
C LEU A 1167 -6.46 -21.43 21.84
N LEU A 1168 -5.19 -21.15 22.16
CA LEU A 1168 -4.03 -21.68 21.42
C LEU A 1168 -3.90 -23.19 21.56
N LEU A 1169 -4.10 -23.75 22.75
CA LEU A 1169 -4.15 -25.20 22.97
C LEU A 1169 -5.34 -25.85 22.27
N LEU A 1170 -6.51 -25.20 22.23
CA LEU A 1170 -7.69 -25.68 21.51
C LEU A 1170 -7.43 -25.68 19.99
N LEU A 1171 -6.81 -24.63 19.45
CA LEU A 1171 -6.42 -24.58 18.04
C LEU A 1171 -5.34 -25.62 17.69
N LEU A 1172 -4.40 -25.90 18.60
CA LEU A 1172 -3.44 -27.01 18.45
C LEU A 1172 -4.16 -28.37 18.46
N LEU A 1173 -5.03 -28.63 19.44
CA LEU A 1173 -5.80 -29.88 19.56
C LEU A 1173 -6.73 -30.12 18.36
N VAL A 1174 -7.45 -29.09 17.91
CA VAL A 1174 -8.34 -29.18 16.75
C VAL A 1174 -7.54 -29.48 15.48
N ASN A 1175 -6.33 -28.93 15.30
CA ASN A 1175 -5.49 -29.25 14.14
C ASN A 1175 -4.83 -30.64 14.24
N VAL A 1176 -4.48 -31.15 15.43
CA VAL A 1176 -4.01 -32.54 15.57
C VAL A 1176 -5.10 -33.53 15.14
N VAL A 1177 -6.37 -33.24 15.45
CA VAL A 1177 -7.52 -34.03 14.99
C VAL A 1177 -7.78 -33.86 13.47
N TRP A 1178 -7.56 -32.66 12.91
CA TRP A 1178 -7.73 -32.35 11.48
C TRP A 1178 -6.56 -32.74 10.56
N VAL A 1179 -5.45 -33.22 11.12
CA VAL A 1179 -4.29 -33.77 10.37
C VAL A 1179 -4.23 -35.31 10.50
N LEU A 1180 -5.08 -35.90 11.37
CA LEU A 1180 -5.33 -37.33 11.48
C LEU A 1180 -6.62 -37.77 10.76
N TRP A 1181 -7.21 -36.88 9.95
CA TRP A 1181 -8.34 -37.05 9.04
C TRP A 1181 -8.00 -36.45 7.67
#